data_AF-A0A919Q439-F1
#
_entry.id   AF-A0A919Q439-F1
#
_cell.length_a   1.000
_cell.length_b   1.000
_cell.length_c   1.000
_cell.angle_alpha   90.00
_cell.angle_beta   90.00
_cell.angle_gamma   90.00
#
_symmetry.space_group_name_H-M   'P 1'
#
loop_
_entity.id
_entity.type
_entity.pdbx_description
1 polymer ?
#
loop_
_entity_poly.entity_id
_entity_poly.type
_entity_poly.pdbx_seq_one_letter_code
_entity_poly.pdbx_strand_id
1 'polypeptide(L)'
;MIASASQEVVETVDAFQQLLRELTGLRGDLPGDTSDALRTLLATLGPASIDSPSELATRFYRTVNRKLGVNRAQLATLYTRAAAKDITFNYHQKSRLSSCIDSARMDLCAKALEEMGVSAASARALLNGVEPATSSETRQALADEAHKPSKLRKALDRSVTADVMGSCAGPLAWALWPAESLYAAFGSGGAGDTTADYLSFLRARSPELFERERTLSVRFVATAEVLEVSKTRSALSAWLADEYQRLNNHGFIAAVLEVDPAHPGPAWATAHDAMLYAERFKETRLRQMFFRSKEVARETTAHIPGLNEESADFGILNEGFTYRDLFVLTDPAGVVIRLVLVMQKNLRDETTIPCPDCRSTHVEGNSYPTLGVKSWECQNLLCPARSIYNRGRRFQFKSVISQAAIEDPQSRVSVASVRRWQRDVLEFESDQEIVETLVTHYSMWGDGIAVINAPERLGVADLGRRTSFESLARVHARTDFWDSAFFHRYRATELHEPLPERSGLPQRVVAPTRFTTIHGDSNEVLKSIPTETFDRAVTSPPYFNAREYSQWPNLYAYLYDMAENAREVHRVLKPGGIYAYNIFDYFDNERTVVFSDMGKKRIALASLVTDAFLRIGFELVGVIPWDKGEIQGKRGFNAGNFSPFYQSPFNCWEHVLLLRKAPGPETLDSELAIPADIVASVTRIQPVIKMVRGQNTYGHTAPYPLDLVSLLLSGLAKGSLVLDPYGGSGTTARAAHRAGMRSVMIERDPAYAQLCTKMTEDFIAREDSMLPLFD
;
A
#
# COMPACT_ATOMS: atom_id res chain seq x y z
N MET A 1 37.10 -8.08 -38.65
CA MET A 1 37.98 -9.22 -38.98
C MET A 1 38.94 -9.39 -37.83
N ILE A 2 38.83 -10.47 -37.05
CA ILE A 2 39.81 -10.82 -36.01
C ILE A 2 40.54 -12.06 -36.55
N ALA A 3 41.85 -11.91 -36.80
CA ALA A 3 42.73 -12.94 -37.34
C ALA A 3 43.12 -13.97 -36.27
N SER A 4 43.55 -15.15 -36.71
CA SER A 4 43.73 -16.36 -35.91
C SER A 4 44.93 -16.37 -34.95
N ALA A 5 44.66 -16.93 -33.76
CA ALA A 5 45.52 -17.83 -32.97
C ALA A 5 46.80 -17.26 -32.31
N SER A 6 46.58 -16.37 -31.34
CA SER A 6 47.26 -16.42 -30.03
C SER A 6 46.17 -16.28 -28.97
N GLN A 7 46.21 -17.10 -27.91
CA GLN A 7 45.34 -16.87 -26.74
C GLN A 7 45.64 -15.46 -26.23
N GLU A 8 44.70 -14.54 -26.40
CA GLU A 8 44.85 -13.17 -25.93
C GLU A 8 44.58 -13.19 -24.43
N VAL A 9 45.56 -12.78 -23.63
CA VAL A 9 45.52 -12.86 -22.17
C VAL A 9 45.35 -11.47 -21.58
N VAL A 10 44.38 -11.32 -20.70
CA VAL A 10 44.18 -10.09 -19.92
C VAL A 10 44.90 -10.24 -18.58
N GLU A 11 46.14 -9.75 -18.53
CA GLU A 11 47.01 -9.85 -17.35
C GLU A 11 47.22 -8.52 -16.60
N THR A 12 46.90 -7.38 -17.23
CA THR A 12 47.02 -6.05 -16.63
C THR A 12 45.71 -5.27 -16.67
N VAL A 13 45.61 -4.23 -15.83
CA VAL A 13 44.50 -3.26 -15.86
C VAL A 13 44.43 -2.54 -17.22
N ASP A 14 45.58 -2.22 -17.80
CA ASP A 14 45.64 -1.52 -19.09
C ASP A 14 45.10 -2.40 -20.23
N ALA A 15 45.46 -3.70 -20.24
CA ALA A 15 44.92 -4.66 -21.20
C ALA A 15 43.39 -4.80 -21.06
N PHE A 16 42.88 -4.89 -19.82
CA PHE A 16 41.45 -4.95 -19.56
C PHE A 16 40.73 -3.67 -20.03
N GLN A 17 41.30 -2.50 -19.74
CA GLN A 17 40.72 -1.22 -20.11
C GLN A 17 40.70 -1.04 -21.63
N GLN A 18 41.75 -1.48 -22.33
CA GLN A 18 41.81 -1.47 -23.79
C GLN A 18 40.70 -2.33 -24.40
N LEU A 19 40.55 -3.58 -23.93
CA LEU A 19 39.46 -4.46 -24.35
C LEU A 19 38.08 -3.87 -24.06
N LEU A 20 37.91 -3.22 -22.91
CA LEU A 20 36.65 -2.56 -22.56
C LEU A 20 36.32 -1.41 -23.52
N ARG A 21 37.31 -0.60 -23.92
CA ARG A 21 37.13 0.46 -24.92
C ARG A 21 36.73 -0.10 -26.28
N GLU A 22 37.31 -1.23 -26.68
CA GLU A 22 36.97 -1.89 -27.94
C GLU A 22 35.54 -2.44 -27.96
N LEU A 23 35.08 -3.00 -26.83
CA LEU A 23 33.72 -3.52 -26.69
C LEU A 23 32.67 -2.40 -26.54
N THR A 24 33.00 -1.32 -25.82
CA THR A 24 32.06 -0.22 -25.57
C THR A 24 32.04 0.83 -26.68
N GLY A 25 33.15 0.99 -27.42
CA GLY A 25 33.35 2.09 -28.36
C GLY A 25 33.61 3.45 -27.71
N LEU A 26 33.76 3.52 -26.38
CA LEU A 26 33.94 4.76 -25.63
C LEU A 26 35.42 5.10 -25.45
N ARG A 27 35.74 6.40 -25.52
CA ARG A 27 37.07 6.94 -25.19
C ARG A 27 37.03 7.50 -23.77
N GLY A 28 37.31 6.65 -22.78
CA GLY A 28 37.38 7.02 -21.38
C GLY A 28 38.29 6.07 -20.59
N ASP A 29 38.79 6.53 -19.46
CA ASP A 29 39.50 5.70 -18.48
C ASP A 29 38.52 5.10 -17.47
N LEU A 30 38.90 3.96 -16.90
CA LEU A 30 38.22 3.43 -15.73
C LEU A 30 38.42 4.39 -14.55
N PRO A 31 37.38 4.60 -13.72
CA PRO A 31 37.55 5.25 -12.43
C PRO A 31 38.67 4.58 -11.60
N GLY A 32 39.47 5.36 -10.89
CA GLY A 32 40.65 4.85 -10.17
C GLY A 32 40.33 3.74 -9.17
N ASP A 33 39.23 3.88 -8.44
CA ASP A 33 38.71 2.87 -7.51
C ASP A 33 38.35 1.55 -8.21
N THR A 34 37.80 1.64 -9.43
CA THR A 34 37.46 0.48 -10.26
C THR A 34 38.72 -0.20 -10.78
N SER A 35 39.74 0.57 -11.17
CA SER A 35 41.06 0.06 -11.54
C SER A 35 41.73 -0.68 -10.38
N ASP A 36 41.62 -0.16 -9.15
CA ASP A 36 42.19 -0.81 -7.96
C ASP A 36 41.44 -2.10 -7.58
N ALA A 37 40.11 -2.11 -7.70
CA ALA A 37 39.31 -3.32 -7.56
C ALA A 37 39.74 -4.38 -8.60
N LEU A 38 40.04 -3.98 -9.83
CA LEU A 38 40.51 -4.88 -10.88
C LEU A 38 41.92 -5.40 -10.62
N ARG A 39 42.85 -4.57 -10.14
CA ARG A 39 44.19 -5.02 -9.71
C ARG A 39 44.07 -6.13 -8.66
N THR A 40 43.18 -5.93 -7.69
CA THR A 40 42.92 -6.91 -6.63
C THR A 40 42.37 -8.22 -7.19
N LEU A 41 41.43 -8.13 -8.16
CA LEU A 41 40.87 -9.32 -8.81
C LEU A 41 41.92 -10.10 -9.61
N LEU A 42 42.74 -9.41 -10.42
CA LEU A 42 43.83 -10.02 -11.18
C LEU A 42 44.86 -10.69 -10.27
N ALA A 43 45.20 -10.05 -9.15
CA ALA A 43 46.09 -10.65 -8.14
C ALA A 43 45.48 -11.91 -7.48
N THR A 44 44.15 -11.98 -7.40
CA THR A 44 43.43 -13.08 -6.74
C THR A 44 43.18 -14.27 -7.67
N LEU A 45 42.71 -14.02 -8.89
CA LEU A 45 42.30 -15.06 -9.85
C LEU A 45 43.34 -15.34 -10.94
N GLY A 46 44.38 -14.50 -11.03
CA GLY A 46 45.33 -14.53 -12.14
C GLY A 46 44.77 -13.97 -13.45
N PRO A 47 45.57 -14.04 -14.52
CA PRO A 47 45.17 -13.55 -15.85
C PRO A 47 43.94 -14.28 -16.40
N ALA A 48 43.12 -13.59 -17.21
CA ALA A 48 42.01 -14.20 -17.94
C ALA A 48 42.41 -14.57 -19.37
N SER A 49 42.02 -15.77 -19.83
CA SER A 49 42.17 -16.20 -21.22
C SER A 49 40.95 -15.81 -22.05
N ILE A 50 41.17 -15.30 -23.27
CA ILE A 50 40.13 -15.10 -24.27
C ILE A 50 40.19 -16.25 -25.29
N ASP A 51 39.44 -17.31 -25.02
CA ASP A 51 39.41 -18.48 -25.91
C ASP A 51 38.59 -18.23 -27.19
N SER A 52 37.60 -17.33 -27.13
CA SER A 52 36.77 -16.92 -28.27
C SER A 52 36.32 -15.47 -28.13
N PRO A 53 36.84 -14.54 -28.96
CA PRO A 53 36.41 -13.14 -28.97
C PRO A 53 34.90 -12.97 -29.22
N SER A 54 34.32 -13.83 -30.06
CA SER A 54 32.87 -13.81 -30.35
C SER A 54 32.02 -14.21 -29.14
N GLU A 55 32.46 -15.23 -28.39
CA GLU A 55 31.73 -15.68 -27.19
C GLU A 55 31.90 -14.68 -26.03
N LEU A 56 33.09 -14.11 -25.87
CA LEU A 56 33.33 -13.00 -24.93
C LEU A 56 32.38 -11.83 -25.21
N ALA A 57 32.32 -11.37 -26.47
CA ALA A 57 31.43 -10.30 -26.89
C ALA A 57 29.96 -10.64 -26.59
N THR A 58 29.52 -11.86 -26.90
CA THR A 58 28.16 -12.34 -26.63
C THR A 58 27.82 -12.27 -25.14
N ARG A 59 28.71 -12.76 -24.26
CA ARG A 59 28.53 -12.72 -22.80
C ARG A 59 28.49 -11.29 -22.25
N PHE A 60 29.36 -10.41 -22.76
CA PHE A 60 29.41 -9.00 -22.40
C PHE A 60 28.13 -8.26 -22.82
N TYR A 61 27.79 -8.27 -24.11
CA TYR A 61 26.63 -7.54 -24.63
C TYR A 61 25.31 -8.06 -24.07
N ARG A 62 25.18 -9.36 -23.75
CA ARG A 62 24.00 -9.87 -23.02
C ARG A 62 23.75 -9.09 -21.73
N THR A 63 24.80 -8.88 -20.94
CA THR A 63 24.67 -8.19 -19.65
C THR A 63 24.42 -6.69 -19.85
N VAL A 64 25.07 -6.07 -20.84
CA VAL A 64 24.90 -4.64 -21.17
C VAL A 64 23.52 -4.35 -21.77
N ASN A 65 23.03 -5.18 -22.69
CA ASN A 65 21.71 -5.09 -23.30
C ASN A 65 20.62 -5.12 -22.24
N ARG A 66 20.71 -6.07 -21.30
CA ARG A 66 19.81 -6.15 -20.15
C ARG A 66 19.87 -4.91 -19.26
N LYS A 67 21.07 -4.37 -19.03
CA LYS A 67 21.30 -3.16 -18.20
C LYS A 67 20.66 -1.90 -18.81
N LEU A 68 20.81 -1.73 -20.12
CA LEU A 68 20.28 -0.58 -20.87
C LEU A 68 18.82 -0.78 -21.31
N GLY A 69 18.33 -2.02 -21.30
CA GLY A 69 17.00 -2.37 -21.80
C GLY A 69 16.85 -2.20 -23.31
N VAL A 70 17.93 -2.42 -24.08
CA VAL A 70 17.97 -2.17 -25.54
C VAL A 70 16.90 -2.99 -26.28
N ASN A 71 16.67 -4.23 -25.84
CA ASN A 71 15.71 -5.14 -26.45
C ASN A 71 14.27 -5.03 -25.91
N ARG A 72 13.92 -3.95 -25.19
CA ARG A 72 12.59 -3.82 -24.56
C ARG A 72 11.46 -3.85 -25.59
N ALA A 73 11.66 -3.25 -26.76
CA ALA A 73 10.67 -3.23 -27.84
C ALA A 73 10.45 -4.64 -28.41
N GLN A 74 11.54 -5.36 -28.69
CA GLN A 74 11.55 -6.73 -29.20
C GLN A 74 10.81 -7.69 -28.24
N LEU A 75 11.10 -7.58 -26.94
CA LEU A 75 10.43 -8.37 -25.91
C LEU A 75 8.94 -8.05 -25.83
N ALA A 76 8.56 -6.78 -25.90
CA ALA A 76 7.15 -6.38 -25.93
C ALA A 76 6.42 -6.98 -27.14
N THR A 77 7.02 -6.90 -28.33
CA THR A 77 6.47 -7.52 -29.55
C THR A 77 6.26 -9.03 -29.37
N LEU A 78 7.25 -9.75 -28.83
CA LEU A 78 7.13 -11.19 -28.54
C LEU A 78 5.95 -11.47 -27.60
N TYR A 79 5.87 -10.75 -26.48
CA TYR A 79 4.83 -10.98 -25.47
C TYR A 79 3.43 -10.63 -25.97
N THR A 80 3.26 -9.54 -26.72
CA THR A 80 1.98 -9.17 -27.33
C THR A 80 1.50 -10.23 -28.32
N ARG A 81 2.40 -10.77 -29.15
CA ARG A 81 2.06 -11.85 -30.09
C ARG A 81 1.73 -13.16 -29.40
N ALA A 82 2.44 -13.49 -28.31
CA ALA A 82 2.15 -14.65 -27.50
C ALA A 82 0.76 -14.55 -26.87
N ALA A 83 0.44 -13.39 -26.28
CA ALA A 83 -0.87 -13.14 -25.69
C ALA A 83 -2.01 -13.22 -26.72
N ALA A 84 -1.80 -12.75 -27.96
CA ALA A 84 -2.78 -12.89 -29.05
C ALA A 84 -3.02 -14.34 -29.50
N LYS A 85 -2.21 -15.28 -29.02
CA LYS A 85 -2.35 -16.73 -29.22
C LYS A 85 -2.66 -17.47 -27.92
N ASP A 86 -3.13 -16.76 -26.90
CA ASP A 86 -3.42 -17.27 -25.55
C ASP A 86 -2.21 -17.93 -24.85
N ILE A 87 -0.98 -17.58 -25.26
CA ILE A 87 0.25 -18.02 -24.62
C ILE A 87 0.69 -16.93 -23.64
N THR A 88 0.83 -17.30 -22.36
CA THR A 88 1.34 -16.41 -21.32
C THR A 88 2.61 -16.98 -20.72
N PHE A 89 3.54 -16.09 -20.37
CA PHE A 89 4.81 -16.46 -19.76
C PHE A 89 4.85 -16.00 -18.30
N ASN A 90 5.23 -16.92 -17.42
CA ASN A 90 5.56 -16.60 -16.03
C ASN A 90 6.90 -15.83 -15.94
N TYR A 91 7.28 -15.44 -14.72
CA TYR A 91 8.51 -14.67 -14.49
C TYR A 91 9.78 -15.37 -15.02
N HIS A 92 9.96 -16.66 -14.74
CA HIS A 92 11.12 -17.42 -15.21
C HIS A 92 11.20 -17.50 -16.72
N GLN A 93 10.06 -17.76 -17.35
CA GLN A 93 9.96 -17.86 -18.80
C GLN A 93 10.33 -16.53 -19.44
N LYS A 94 9.80 -15.40 -18.93
CA LYS A 94 10.16 -14.05 -19.40
C LYS A 94 11.65 -13.73 -19.18
N SER A 95 12.21 -14.09 -18.02
CA SER A 95 13.63 -13.88 -17.72
C SER A 95 14.53 -14.68 -18.67
N ARG A 96 14.18 -15.95 -18.94
CA ARG A 96 14.89 -16.81 -19.89
C ARG A 96 14.81 -16.28 -21.32
N LEU A 97 13.63 -15.86 -21.77
CA LEU A 97 13.43 -15.27 -23.10
C LEU A 97 14.21 -13.96 -23.25
N SER A 98 14.19 -13.09 -22.23
CA SER A 98 15.04 -11.88 -22.18
C SER A 98 16.50 -12.23 -22.32
N SER A 99 16.99 -13.20 -21.55
CA SER A 99 18.40 -13.61 -21.57
C SER A 99 18.85 -14.09 -22.95
N CYS A 100 18.04 -14.88 -23.65
CA CYS A 100 18.36 -15.39 -24.99
C CYS A 100 18.29 -14.28 -26.08
N ILE A 101 17.34 -13.34 -25.96
CA ILE A 101 17.27 -12.17 -26.86
C ILE A 101 18.45 -11.24 -26.59
N ASP A 102 18.78 -10.98 -25.33
CA ASP A 102 19.89 -10.10 -24.95
C ASP A 102 21.26 -10.65 -25.43
N SER A 103 21.40 -11.97 -25.54
CA SER A 103 22.57 -12.63 -26.12
C SER A 103 22.53 -12.80 -27.64
N ALA A 104 21.48 -12.35 -28.32
CA ALA A 104 21.25 -12.56 -29.75
C ALA A 104 21.26 -14.05 -30.18
N ARG A 105 20.96 -14.97 -29.26
CA ARG A 105 20.92 -16.42 -29.49
C ARG A 105 19.50 -16.89 -29.77
N MET A 106 19.02 -16.61 -30.98
CA MET A 106 17.64 -16.93 -31.40
C MET A 106 17.37 -18.44 -31.47
N ASP A 107 18.40 -19.26 -31.68
CA ASP A 107 18.35 -20.71 -31.56
C ASP A 107 17.94 -21.14 -30.14
N LEU A 108 18.54 -20.50 -29.12
CA LEU A 108 18.21 -20.75 -27.73
C LEU A 108 16.83 -20.20 -27.36
N CYS A 109 16.41 -19.06 -27.94
CA CYS A 109 15.04 -18.56 -27.78
C CYS A 109 14.00 -19.57 -28.27
N ALA A 110 14.18 -20.12 -29.47
CA ALA A 110 13.25 -21.08 -30.06
C ALA A 110 13.16 -22.35 -29.20
N LYS A 111 14.31 -22.91 -28.80
CA LYS A 111 14.37 -24.06 -27.90
C LYS A 111 13.71 -23.76 -26.55
N ALA A 112 13.93 -22.58 -25.98
CA ALA A 112 13.30 -22.19 -24.73
C ALA A 112 11.78 -22.13 -24.84
N LEU A 113 11.22 -21.62 -25.94
CA LEU A 113 9.77 -21.63 -26.19
C LEU A 113 9.22 -23.05 -26.31
N GLU A 114 9.94 -23.94 -27.00
CA GLU A 114 9.55 -25.35 -27.15
C GLU A 114 9.53 -26.09 -25.80
N GLU A 115 10.55 -25.89 -24.97
CA GLU A 115 10.60 -26.43 -23.60
C GLU A 115 9.49 -25.84 -22.70
N MET A 116 8.93 -24.68 -23.05
CA MET A 116 7.77 -24.08 -22.39
C MET A 116 6.42 -24.62 -22.92
N GLY A 117 6.44 -25.62 -23.80
CA GLY A 117 5.24 -26.23 -24.38
C GLY A 117 4.69 -25.52 -25.61
N VAL A 118 5.41 -24.54 -26.18
CA VAL A 118 5.01 -23.89 -27.43
C VAL A 118 5.44 -24.76 -28.61
N SER A 119 4.52 -25.12 -29.52
CA SER A 119 4.90 -25.93 -30.69
C SER A 119 5.97 -25.24 -31.54
N ALA A 120 6.84 -26.02 -32.20
CA ALA A 120 7.91 -25.48 -33.04
C ALA A 120 7.41 -24.53 -34.16
N ALA A 121 6.19 -24.75 -34.67
CA ALA A 121 5.56 -23.83 -35.61
C ALA A 121 5.17 -22.49 -34.95
N SER A 122 4.56 -22.55 -33.77
CA SER A 122 4.21 -21.36 -32.99
C SER A 122 5.44 -20.61 -32.50
N ALA A 123 6.49 -21.29 -32.05
CA ALA A 123 7.75 -20.68 -31.63
C ALA A 123 8.39 -19.87 -32.77
N ARG A 124 8.47 -20.47 -33.98
CA ARG A 124 8.92 -19.76 -35.19
C ARG A 124 8.06 -18.54 -35.52
N ALA A 125 6.73 -18.68 -35.43
CA ALA A 125 5.82 -17.58 -35.70
C ALA A 125 5.96 -16.43 -34.68
N LEU A 126 6.19 -16.74 -33.41
CA LEU A 126 6.39 -15.75 -32.34
C LEU A 126 7.69 -14.96 -32.53
N LEU A 127 8.78 -15.66 -32.88
CA LEU A 127 10.10 -15.07 -33.07
C LEU A 127 10.30 -14.41 -34.44
N ASN A 128 9.40 -14.61 -35.40
CA ASN A 128 9.53 -14.04 -36.74
C ASN A 128 9.61 -12.51 -36.71
N GLY A 129 10.68 -11.91 -37.23
CA GLY A 129 10.90 -10.45 -37.18
C GLY A 129 11.17 -9.89 -35.78
N VAL A 130 11.48 -10.76 -34.79
CA VAL A 130 12.09 -10.33 -33.53
C VAL A 130 13.61 -10.33 -33.75
N GLU A 131 14.17 -9.14 -33.99
CA GLU A 131 15.59 -8.95 -34.27
C GLU A 131 16.28 -8.37 -33.02
N PRO A 132 17.13 -9.16 -32.34
CA PRO A 132 17.93 -8.67 -31.22
C PRO A 132 18.86 -7.53 -31.61
N ALA A 133 19.14 -6.64 -30.66
CA ALA A 133 20.10 -5.57 -30.82
C ALA A 133 21.48 -6.11 -31.22
N THR A 134 22.03 -5.53 -32.27
CA THR A 134 23.40 -5.74 -32.72
C THR A 134 24.39 -5.10 -31.75
N SER A 135 25.64 -5.58 -31.75
CA SER A 135 26.71 -4.94 -30.97
C SER A 135 26.89 -3.46 -31.29
N SER A 136 26.62 -3.04 -32.53
CA SER A 136 26.69 -1.63 -32.94
C SER A 136 25.60 -0.80 -32.27
N GLU A 137 24.36 -1.30 -32.22
CA GLU A 137 23.25 -0.63 -31.54
C GLU A 137 23.49 -0.55 -30.03
N THR A 138 24.04 -1.60 -29.41
CA THR A 138 24.41 -1.55 -27.99
C THR A 138 25.50 -0.51 -27.71
N ARG A 139 26.52 -0.42 -28.56
CA ARG A 139 27.57 0.62 -28.45
C ARG A 139 27.00 2.01 -28.62
N GLN A 140 26.09 2.19 -29.57
CA GLN A 140 25.41 3.47 -29.75
C GLN A 140 24.61 3.84 -28.50
N ALA A 141 23.86 2.90 -27.91
CA ALA A 141 23.13 3.15 -26.67
C ALA A 141 24.06 3.51 -25.49
N LEU A 142 25.25 2.90 -25.39
CA LEU A 142 26.29 3.29 -24.42
C LEU A 142 26.82 4.70 -24.68
N ALA A 143 27.09 5.04 -25.94
CA ALA A 143 27.54 6.37 -26.34
C ALA A 143 26.48 7.43 -26.03
N ASP A 144 25.21 7.14 -26.30
CA ASP A 144 24.09 8.02 -26.00
C ASP A 144 24.00 8.27 -24.50
N GLU A 145 24.10 7.24 -23.65
CA GLU A 145 24.10 7.44 -22.19
C GLU A 145 25.33 8.20 -21.68
N ALA A 146 26.50 8.02 -22.30
CA ALA A 146 27.73 8.71 -21.93
C ALA A 146 27.69 10.22 -22.27
N HIS A 147 27.09 10.60 -23.39
CA HIS A 147 27.08 11.99 -23.89
C HIS A 147 25.76 12.72 -23.64
N LYS A 148 24.64 11.99 -23.58
CA LYS A 148 23.28 12.49 -23.39
C LYS A 148 22.55 11.61 -22.35
N PRO A 149 22.95 11.68 -21.06
CA PRO A 149 22.42 10.79 -20.03
C PRO A 149 20.90 10.92 -19.91
N SER A 150 20.21 9.78 -19.89
CA SER A 150 18.76 9.73 -19.78
C SER A 150 18.23 10.20 -18.42
N LYS A 151 19.07 10.23 -17.38
CA LYS A 151 18.76 10.82 -16.08
C LYS A 151 19.63 12.05 -15.83
N LEU A 152 19.00 13.22 -15.78
CA LEU A 152 19.64 14.47 -15.34
C LEU A 152 20.14 14.30 -13.89
N ARG A 153 21.46 14.16 -13.70
CA ARG A 153 22.04 14.23 -12.35
C ARG A 153 22.14 15.69 -11.91
N LYS A 154 21.67 15.97 -10.71
CA LYS A 154 22.15 17.12 -9.91
C LYS A 154 23.46 16.70 -9.23
N ALA A 155 24.59 16.84 -9.91
CA ALA A 155 25.90 16.85 -9.29
C ALA A 155 26.90 17.42 -10.31
N LEU A 156 27.36 18.64 -10.06
CA LEU A 156 28.60 19.15 -10.62
C LEU A 156 29.74 18.19 -10.23
N ASP A 157 30.73 18.01 -11.11
CA ASP A 157 32.01 17.27 -10.93
C ASP A 157 32.14 15.76 -11.23
N ARG A 158 31.14 15.04 -11.78
CA ARG A 158 31.33 13.64 -12.21
C ARG A 158 31.34 13.46 -13.73
N SER A 159 32.38 12.80 -14.25
CA SER A 159 32.43 12.36 -15.67
C SER A 159 31.44 11.23 -15.90
N VAL A 160 30.37 11.51 -16.64
CA VAL A 160 29.35 10.51 -17.02
C VAL A 160 29.98 9.37 -17.80
N THR A 161 30.90 9.67 -18.72
CA THR A 161 31.65 8.66 -19.48
C THR A 161 32.44 7.72 -18.56
N ALA A 162 33.08 8.23 -17.52
CA ALA A 162 33.82 7.41 -16.56
C ALA A 162 32.88 6.51 -15.73
N ASP A 163 31.71 7.02 -15.32
CA ASP A 163 30.69 6.21 -14.65
C ASP A 163 30.14 5.10 -15.57
N VAL A 164 29.88 5.40 -16.84
CA VAL A 164 29.46 4.40 -17.83
C VAL A 164 30.54 3.33 -18.01
N MET A 165 31.80 3.74 -18.21
CA MET A 165 32.95 2.82 -18.31
C MET A 165 33.08 1.92 -17.06
N GLY A 166 33.05 2.51 -15.86
CA GLY A 166 33.09 1.77 -14.60
C GLY A 166 31.93 0.78 -14.47
N SER A 167 30.71 1.16 -14.90
CA SER A 167 29.55 0.27 -14.87
C SER A 167 29.64 -0.92 -15.83
N CYS A 168 30.48 -0.82 -16.88
CA CYS A 168 30.76 -1.86 -17.87
C CYS A 168 31.93 -2.77 -17.47
N ALA A 169 32.77 -2.36 -16.49
CA ALA A 169 33.85 -3.20 -15.97
C ALA A 169 33.33 -4.50 -15.36
N GLY A 170 32.27 -4.44 -14.54
CA GLY A 170 31.61 -5.64 -14.00
C GLY A 170 31.17 -6.62 -15.10
N PRO A 171 30.32 -6.21 -16.07
CA PRO A 171 29.96 -7.04 -17.21
C PRO A 171 31.14 -7.69 -17.96
N LEU A 172 32.26 -6.99 -18.12
CA LEU A 172 33.46 -7.56 -18.77
C LEU A 172 34.17 -8.57 -17.87
N ALA A 173 34.34 -8.29 -16.58
CA ALA A 173 34.92 -9.25 -15.64
C ALA A 173 34.11 -10.57 -15.62
N TRP A 174 32.78 -10.47 -15.61
CA TRP A 174 31.88 -11.62 -15.65
C TRP A 174 31.80 -12.33 -17.00
N ALA A 175 32.35 -11.72 -18.06
CA ALA A 175 32.53 -12.35 -19.35
C ALA A 175 33.91 -13.02 -19.48
N LEU A 176 34.90 -12.60 -18.69
CA LEU A 176 36.27 -13.11 -18.73
C LEU A 176 36.50 -14.30 -17.78
N TRP A 177 36.01 -14.22 -16.54
CA TRP A 177 36.19 -15.30 -15.55
C TRP A 177 34.93 -16.15 -15.37
N PRO A 178 35.05 -17.43 -14.98
CA PRO A 178 33.93 -18.24 -14.51
C PRO A 178 33.21 -17.59 -13.33
N ALA A 179 31.89 -17.73 -13.27
CA ALA A 179 31.07 -17.12 -12.23
C ALA A 179 31.44 -17.64 -10.83
N GLU A 180 31.76 -18.93 -10.72
CA GLU A 180 32.15 -19.60 -9.49
C GLU A 180 33.43 -18.99 -8.90
N SER A 181 34.42 -18.71 -9.75
CA SER A 181 35.67 -18.03 -9.36
C SER A 181 35.40 -16.61 -8.87
N LEU A 182 34.50 -15.88 -9.54
CA LEU A 182 34.12 -14.52 -9.16
C LEU A 182 33.33 -14.49 -7.84
N TYR A 183 32.41 -15.43 -7.62
CA TYR A 183 31.70 -15.58 -6.35
C TYR A 183 32.68 -15.85 -5.20
N ALA A 184 33.66 -16.72 -5.42
CA ALA A 184 34.70 -17.01 -4.45
C ALA A 184 35.60 -15.79 -4.17
N ALA A 185 35.94 -15.02 -5.20
CA ALA A 185 36.77 -13.82 -5.06
C ALA A 185 36.06 -12.66 -4.35
N PHE A 186 34.75 -12.48 -4.55
CA PHE A 186 34.00 -11.36 -4.00
C PHE A 186 33.33 -11.65 -2.65
N GLY A 187 33.04 -12.91 -2.34
CA GLY A 187 32.37 -13.33 -1.10
C GLY A 187 33.31 -13.46 0.10
N SER A 188 32.76 -13.44 1.31
CA SER A 188 33.53 -13.61 2.56
C SER A 188 33.58 -15.09 2.98
N GLY A 189 34.61 -15.81 2.53
CA GLY A 189 35.20 -16.99 3.20
C GLY A 189 34.47 -18.34 3.14
N GLY A 190 35.26 -19.39 2.85
CA GLY A 190 34.94 -20.80 3.06
C GLY A 190 34.49 -21.55 1.81
N ALA A 191 35.38 -22.39 1.26
CA ALA A 191 35.03 -23.36 0.23
C ALA A 191 33.80 -24.18 0.67
N GLY A 192 32.70 -24.09 -0.08
CA GLY A 192 31.54 -24.93 0.20
C GLY A 192 30.38 -24.71 -0.74
N ASP A 193 29.99 -23.46 -0.98
CA ASP A 193 28.81 -23.21 -1.81
C ASP A 193 28.98 -22.02 -2.76
N THR A 194 29.48 -22.33 -3.96
CA THR A 194 29.48 -21.43 -5.13
C THR A 194 28.24 -21.68 -6.01
N THR A 195 27.15 -22.22 -5.45
CA THR A 195 25.94 -22.49 -6.25
C THR A 195 25.48 -21.24 -6.99
N ALA A 196 25.10 -21.44 -8.24
CA ALA A 196 24.55 -20.38 -9.07
C ALA A 196 23.25 -19.81 -8.45
N ASP A 197 22.52 -20.63 -7.69
CA ASP A 197 21.29 -20.22 -7.02
C ASP A 197 21.56 -19.41 -5.74
N TYR A 198 21.01 -18.20 -5.68
CA TYR A 198 21.26 -17.29 -4.55
C TYR A 198 20.56 -17.72 -3.27
N LEU A 199 19.37 -18.30 -3.38
CA LEU A 199 18.59 -18.69 -2.22
C LEU A 199 19.24 -19.84 -1.47
N SER A 200 19.75 -20.83 -2.21
CA SER A 200 20.51 -21.96 -1.66
C SER A 200 21.77 -21.48 -0.94
N PHE A 201 22.57 -20.62 -1.59
CA PHE A 201 23.71 -19.95 -0.96
C PHE A 201 23.33 -19.20 0.32
N LEU A 202 22.25 -18.40 0.29
CA LEU A 202 21.85 -17.60 1.43
C LEU A 202 21.33 -18.47 2.59
N ARG A 203 20.59 -19.55 2.29
CA ARG A 203 20.13 -20.54 3.27
C ARG A 203 21.28 -21.26 3.96
N ALA A 204 22.31 -21.63 3.20
CA ALA A 204 23.50 -22.27 3.77
C ALA A 204 24.28 -21.32 4.69
N ARG A 205 24.33 -20.03 4.33
CA ARG A 205 25.05 -19.01 5.10
C ARG A 205 24.30 -18.52 6.35
N SER A 206 22.99 -18.30 6.21
CA SER A 206 22.12 -17.68 7.20
C SER A 206 20.80 -18.45 7.31
N PRO A 207 20.83 -19.71 7.79
CA PRO A 207 19.64 -20.55 7.91
C PRO A 207 18.54 -19.91 8.78
N GLU A 208 18.92 -19.15 9.79
CA GLU A 208 18.03 -18.44 10.73
C GLU A 208 17.05 -17.49 10.03
N LEU A 209 17.47 -16.87 8.91
CA LEU A 209 16.61 -15.98 8.14
C LEU A 209 15.45 -16.74 7.47
N PHE A 210 15.60 -18.05 7.26
CA PHE A 210 14.62 -18.91 6.61
C PHE A 210 13.85 -19.79 7.60
N GLU A 211 14.03 -19.60 8.91
CA GLU A 211 13.18 -20.21 9.93
C GLU A 211 11.79 -19.60 9.84
N ARG A 212 10.85 -20.36 9.25
CA ARG A 212 9.48 -19.94 8.95
C ARG A 212 8.47 -20.76 9.74
N GLU A 213 8.67 -20.81 11.05
CA GLU A 213 7.86 -21.59 12.00
C GLU A 213 6.44 -21.03 12.19
N ARG A 214 6.26 -19.71 12.09
CA ARG A 214 4.98 -19.04 12.25
C ARG A 214 4.95 -17.76 11.43
N THR A 215 4.42 -17.85 10.22
CA THR A 215 4.44 -16.74 9.25
C THR A 215 3.06 -16.17 8.96
N LEU A 216 2.01 -16.90 9.33
CA LEU A 216 0.64 -16.45 9.31
C LEU A 216 -0.05 -16.90 10.60
N SER A 217 -0.73 -15.97 11.26
CA SER A 217 -1.60 -16.26 12.39
C SER A 217 -3.00 -15.72 12.12
N VAL A 218 -4.00 -16.59 12.15
CA VAL A 218 -5.41 -16.25 11.89
C VAL A 218 -6.20 -16.48 13.17
N ARG A 219 -6.82 -15.44 13.72
CA ARG A 219 -7.69 -15.55 14.90
C ARG A 219 -9.14 -15.26 14.52
N PHE A 220 -10.02 -16.17 14.91
CA PHE A 220 -11.47 -15.95 14.88
C PHE A 220 -11.92 -15.29 16.18
N VAL A 221 -12.86 -14.34 16.04
CA VAL A 221 -13.50 -13.62 17.14
C VAL A 221 -15.01 -13.77 16.97
N ALA A 222 -15.62 -14.53 17.87
CA ALA A 222 -17.03 -14.90 17.75
C ALA A 222 -17.97 -13.71 18.05
N THR A 223 -19.21 -13.82 17.62
CA THR A 223 -20.26 -12.81 17.84
C THR A 223 -20.41 -12.46 19.34
N ALA A 224 -20.41 -13.48 20.20
CA ALA A 224 -20.50 -13.29 21.65
C ALA A 224 -19.29 -12.55 22.26
N GLU A 225 -18.11 -12.61 21.61
CA GLU A 225 -16.96 -11.81 22.01
C GLU A 225 -17.14 -10.35 21.56
N VAL A 226 -17.45 -10.09 20.29
CA VAL A 226 -17.52 -8.71 19.78
C VAL A 226 -18.58 -7.85 20.47
N LEU A 227 -19.68 -8.45 20.95
CA LEU A 227 -20.71 -7.73 21.73
C LEU A 227 -20.16 -7.18 23.06
N GLU A 228 -19.13 -7.80 23.64
CA GLU A 228 -18.43 -7.37 24.85
C GLU A 228 -17.21 -6.48 24.49
N VAL A 229 -17.45 -5.37 23.77
CA VAL A 229 -16.41 -4.55 23.10
C VAL A 229 -15.19 -4.26 23.97
N SER A 230 -15.36 -3.78 25.20
CA SER A 230 -14.24 -3.42 26.10
C SER A 230 -13.36 -4.62 26.49
N LYS A 231 -13.99 -5.77 26.76
CA LYS A 231 -13.31 -7.02 27.09
C LYS A 231 -12.58 -7.58 25.87
N THR A 232 -13.23 -7.52 24.71
CA THR A 232 -12.67 -8.02 23.45
C THR A 232 -11.52 -7.15 22.97
N ARG A 233 -11.63 -5.82 23.07
CA ARG A 233 -10.53 -4.88 22.86
C ARG A 233 -9.29 -5.27 23.67
N SER A 234 -9.48 -5.54 24.95
CA SER A 234 -8.38 -5.94 25.86
C SER A 234 -7.77 -7.28 25.46
N ALA A 235 -8.59 -8.29 25.19
CA ALA A 235 -8.15 -9.63 24.81
C ALA A 235 -7.47 -9.67 23.43
N LEU A 236 -7.93 -8.85 22.48
CA LEU A 236 -7.38 -8.75 21.15
C LEU A 236 -6.05 -7.98 21.15
N SER A 237 -5.97 -6.88 21.91
CA SER A 237 -4.72 -6.13 22.12
C SER A 237 -3.63 -7.00 22.74
N ALA A 238 -3.99 -7.79 23.76
CA ALA A 238 -3.05 -8.69 24.40
C ALA A 238 -2.55 -9.79 23.45
N TRP A 239 -3.45 -10.38 22.65
CA TRP A 239 -3.06 -11.33 21.61
C TRP A 239 -2.16 -10.70 20.54
N LEU A 240 -2.52 -9.51 20.01
CA LEU A 240 -1.72 -8.83 19.00
C LEU A 240 -0.27 -8.60 19.49
N ALA A 241 -0.09 -8.22 20.75
CA ALA A 241 1.23 -8.01 21.32
C ALA A 241 2.03 -9.31 21.51
N ASP A 242 1.40 -10.39 22.00
CA ASP A 242 2.03 -11.71 22.12
C ASP A 242 2.40 -12.29 20.75
N GLU A 243 1.45 -12.22 19.82
CA GLU A 243 1.59 -12.71 18.45
C GLU A 243 2.69 -11.96 17.71
N TYR A 244 2.86 -10.66 17.97
CA TYR A 244 3.97 -9.89 17.40
C TYR A 244 5.34 -10.44 17.84
N GLN A 245 5.47 -11.07 19.02
CA GLN A 245 6.73 -11.70 19.42
C GLN A 245 6.94 -13.05 18.73
N ARG A 246 5.88 -13.85 18.60
CA ARG A 246 5.91 -15.22 18.04
C ARG A 246 6.00 -15.26 16.52
N LEU A 247 5.37 -14.31 15.83
CA LEU A 247 5.31 -14.28 14.37
C LEU A 247 6.69 -13.96 13.77
N ASN A 248 7.13 -14.71 12.75
CA ASN A 248 8.35 -14.40 12.02
C ASN A 248 8.26 -13.01 11.37
N ASN A 249 9.42 -12.36 11.19
CA ASN A 249 9.45 -11.09 10.48
C ASN A 249 8.95 -11.25 9.03
N HIS A 250 8.33 -10.20 8.49
CA HIS A 250 7.63 -10.21 7.20
C HIS A 250 6.40 -11.14 7.10
N GLY A 251 6.04 -11.83 8.19
CA GLY A 251 4.80 -12.58 8.31
C GLY A 251 3.56 -11.71 8.43
N PHE A 252 2.40 -12.35 8.38
CA PHE A 252 1.07 -11.74 8.40
C PHE A 252 0.25 -12.21 9.59
N ILE A 253 -0.68 -11.36 9.99
CA ILE A 253 -1.66 -11.66 11.03
C ILE A 253 -3.04 -11.26 10.51
N ALA A 254 -4.04 -12.08 10.80
CA ALA A 254 -5.42 -11.83 10.41
C ALA A 254 -6.36 -12.02 11.61
N ALA A 255 -7.26 -11.06 11.80
CA ALA A 255 -8.40 -11.21 12.70
C ALA A 255 -9.68 -11.34 11.86
N VAL A 256 -10.43 -12.42 12.07
CA VAL A 256 -11.72 -12.70 11.45
C VAL A 256 -12.79 -12.45 12.50
N LEU A 257 -13.53 -11.35 12.35
CA LEU A 257 -14.56 -10.93 13.29
C LEU A 257 -15.93 -11.29 12.72
N GLU A 258 -16.75 -12.00 13.49
CA GLU A 258 -18.16 -12.16 13.17
C GLU A 258 -18.92 -10.85 13.39
N VAL A 259 -19.92 -10.58 12.55
CA VAL A 259 -20.80 -9.42 12.66
C VAL A 259 -22.21 -9.92 12.97
N ASP A 260 -22.81 -9.40 14.05
CA ASP A 260 -24.24 -9.53 14.31
C ASP A 260 -24.98 -8.49 13.46
N PRO A 261 -25.81 -8.87 12.47
CA PRO A 261 -26.55 -7.91 11.66
C PRO A 261 -27.52 -7.04 12.47
N ALA A 262 -27.99 -7.52 13.63
CA ALA A 262 -28.85 -6.72 14.51
C ALA A 262 -28.06 -5.64 15.25
N HIS A 263 -26.77 -5.88 15.51
CA HIS A 263 -25.87 -4.97 16.23
C HIS A 263 -24.49 -4.91 15.55
N PRO A 264 -24.37 -4.28 14.36
CA PRO A 264 -23.12 -4.32 13.60
C PRO A 264 -22.01 -3.46 14.22
N GLY A 265 -22.35 -2.39 14.94
CA GLY A 265 -21.40 -1.44 15.55
C GLY A 265 -20.26 -2.06 16.37
N PRO A 266 -20.55 -2.97 17.32
CA PRO A 266 -19.53 -3.67 18.13
C PRO A 266 -18.39 -4.33 17.34
N ALA A 267 -18.70 -5.03 16.24
CA ALA A 267 -17.69 -5.69 15.41
C ALA A 267 -16.81 -4.67 14.68
N TRP A 268 -17.41 -3.60 14.14
CA TRP A 268 -16.69 -2.49 13.51
C TRP A 268 -15.79 -1.74 14.50
N ALA A 269 -16.30 -1.44 15.70
CA ALA A 269 -15.54 -0.81 16.77
C ALA A 269 -14.32 -1.67 17.15
N THR A 270 -14.54 -2.98 17.31
CA THR A 270 -13.46 -3.94 17.62
C THR A 270 -12.41 -3.98 16.51
N ALA A 271 -12.81 -3.97 15.24
CA ALA A 271 -11.89 -3.94 14.10
C ALA A 271 -11.06 -2.65 14.05
N HIS A 272 -11.70 -1.48 14.29
CA HIS A 272 -11.01 -0.19 14.35
C HIS A 272 -10.00 -0.14 15.51
N ASP A 273 -10.41 -0.62 16.70
CA ASP A 273 -9.53 -0.69 17.88
C ASP A 273 -8.31 -1.58 17.63
N ALA A 274 -8.54 -2.78 17.05
CA ALA A 274 -7.48 -3.72 16.71
C ALA A 274 -6.47 -3.11 15.75
N MET A 275 -6.95 -2.39 14.73
CA MET A 275 -6.13 -1.74 13.73
C MET A 275 -5.25 -0.63 14.34
N LEU A 276 -5.83 0.22 15.19
CA LEU A 276 -5.08 1.28 15.88
C LEU A 276 -4.01 0.72 16.81
N TYR A 277 -4.38 -0.25 17.65
CA TYR A 277 -3.46 -0.91 18.58
C TYR A 277 -2.32 -1.58 17.81
N ALA A 278 -2.66 -2.43 16.83
CA ALA A 278 -1.68 -3.22 16.09
C ALA A 278 -0.60 -2.37 15.43
N GLU A 279 -0.94 -1.21 14.88
CA GLU A 279 0.04 -0.33 14.24
C GLU A 279 0.97 0.41 15.21
N ARG A 280 0.56 0.59 16.48
CA ARG A 280 1.12 1.64 17.34
C ARG A 280 1.49 1.20 18.76
N PHE A 281 1.21 -0.04 19.16
CA PHE A 281 1.36 -0.50 20.55
C PHE A 281 2.81 -0.57 21.06
N LYS A 282 3.81 -0.56 20.17
CA LYS A 282 5.23 -0.65 20.56
C LYS A 282 5.87 0.74 20.52
N GLU A 283 6.08 1.33 21.69
CA GLU A 283 6.76 2.61 21.81
C GLU A 283 8.29 2.43 21.78
N THR A 284 8.99 3.27 21.02
CA THR A 284 10.46 3.26 20.95
C THR A 284 10.97 4.69 20.79
N ARG A 285 11.99 5.07 21.57
CA ARG A 285 12.55 6.42 21.50
C ARG A 285 13.32 6.65 20.21
N LEU A 286 13.07 7.77 19.56
CA LEU A 286 13.70 8.16 18.30
C LEU A 286 15.20 8.44 18.50
N ARG A 287 16.05 7.64 17.85
CA ARG A 287 17.52 7.80 17.86
C ARG A 287 18.12 8.02 16.47
N GLN A 288 17.30 8.14 15.43
CA GLN A 288 17.74 8.10 14.02
C GLN A 288 17.60 9.45 13.34
N MET A 289 18.62 9.82 12.57
CA MET A 289 18.77 11.15 11.92
C MET A 289 17.73 11.45 10.84
N PHE A 290 17.14 10.43 10.21
CA PHE A 290 16.16 10.63 9.13
C PHE A 290 14.73 10.87 9.65
N PHE A 291 14.50 10.71 10.96
CA PHE A 291 13.25 11.07 11.60
C PHE A 291 13.21 12.56 11.93
N ARG A 292 12.04 13.16 11.75
CA ARG A 292 11.85 14.63 11.82
C ARG A 292 10.98 15.05 13.00
N SER A 293 11.07 14.36 14.13
CA SER A 293 10.18 14.59 15.29
C SER A 293 10.14 16.02 15.80
N LYS A 294 11.29 16.72 15.84
CA LYS A 294 11.32 18.13 16.26
C LYS A 294 10.52 19.04 15.34
N GLU A 295 10.51 18.74 14.04
CA GLU A 295 9.75 19.51 13.06
C GLU A 295 8.27 19.16 13.11
N VAL A 296 7.94 17.87 13.24
CA VAL A 296 6.56 17.42 13.48
C VAL A 296 6.01 18.07 14.75
N ALA A 297 6.75 18.04 15.86
CA ALA A 297 6.38 18.71 17.11
C ALA A 297 6.10 20.20 16.90
N ARG A 298 7.04 20.92 16.28
CA ARG A 298 6.89 22.35 16.00
C ARG A 298 5.65 22.65 15.15
N GLU A 299 5.44 21.89 14.08
CA GLU A 299 4.26 22.07 13.20
C GLU A 299 2.96 21.73 13.92
N THR A 300 2.94 20.67 14.72
CA THR A 300 1.75 20.25 15.46
C THR A 300 1.41 21.22 16.60
N THR A 301 2.37 21.64 17.43
CA THR A 301 2.14 22.64 18.49
C THR A 301 1.70 23.98 17.90
N ALA A 302 2.26 24.39 16.75
CA ALA A 302 1.84 25.63 16.09
C ALA A 302 0.39 25.57 15.57
N HIS A 303 -0.12 24.37 15.26
CA HIS A 303 -1.47 24.17 14.74
C HIS A 303 -2.51 23.90 15.85
N ILE A 304 -2.11 23.25 16.95
CA ILE A 304 -3.01 22.82 18.03
C ILE A 304 -2.81 23.71 19.27
N PRO A 305 -3.74 24.65 19.55
CA PRO A 305 -3.66 25.49 20.73
C PRO A 305 -3.71 24.67 22.02
N GLY A 306 -2.82 24.97 22.97
CA GLY A 306 -2.84 24.33 24.30
C GLY A 306 -2.34 22.88 24.35
N LEU A 307 -1.72 22.38 23.28
CA LEU A 307 -1.14 21.03 23.26
C LEU A 307 -0.07 20.85 24.36
N ASN A 308 -0.22 19.80 25.17
CA ASN A 308 0.79 19.44 26.16
C ASN A 308 1.93 18.65 25.49
N GLU A 309 3.06 19.29 25.24
CA GLU A 309 4.23 18.66 24.60
C GLU A 309 4.85 17.54 25.43
N GLU A 310 4.72 17.58 26.76
CA GLU A 310 5.28 16.55 27.66
C GLU A 310 4.52 15.24 27.49
N SER A 311 3.18 15.28 27.53
CA SER A 311 2.36 14.07 27.32
C SER A 311 2.33 13.62 25.85
N ALA A 312 2.41 14.57 24.90
CA ALA A 312 2.48 14.25 23.48
C ALA A 312 3.80 13.56 23.07
N ASP A 313 4.89 13.73 23.85
CA ASP A 313 6.24 13.21 23.63
C ASP A 313 6.54 12.80 22.17
N PHE A 314 6.78 13.79 21.32
CA PHE A 314 7.14 13.56 19.92
C PHE A 314 8.48 12.82 19.76
N GLY A 315 9.23 12.62 20.86
CA GLY A 315 10.44 11.81 20.89
C GLY A 315 10.17 10.30 20.83
N ILE A 316 8.92 9.86 21.00
CA ILE A 316 8.52 8.45 20.93
C ILE A 316 7.94 8.10 19.55
N LEU A 317 8.45 7.03 18.96
CA LEU A 317 7.89 6.37 17.80
C LEU A 317 6.91 5.28 18.23
N ASN A 318 5.76 5.22 17.59
CA ASN A 318 4.84 4.11 17.69
C ASN A 318 5.10 3.13 16.52
N GLU A 319 5.53 1.92 16.85
CA GLU A 319 5.77 0.82 15.93
C GLU A 319 4.78 -0.33 16.22
N GLY A 320 4.72 -1.29 15.31
CA GLY A 320 3.86 -2.46 15.43
C GLY A 320 3.78 -3.21 14.10
N PHE A 321 2.60 -3.75 13.82
CA PHE A 321 2.25 -4.25 12.49
C PHE A 321 2.00 -3.08 11.53
N THR A 322 1.97 -3.38 10.24
CA THR A 322 1.53 -2.45 9.19
C THR A 322 0.14 -2.87 8.72
N TYR A 323 -0.85 -1.97 8.79
CA TYR A 323 -2.17 -2.21 8.23
C TYR A 323 -2.08 -2.50 6.72
N ARG A 324 -2.73 -3.58 6.27
CA ARG A 324 -2.77 -3.97 4.85
C ARG A 324 -4.16 -3.75 4.29
N ASP A 325 -5.12 -4.51 4.82
CA ASP A 325 -6.46 -4.64 4.24
C ASP A 325 -7.50 -4.95 5.29
N LEU A 326 -8.72 -4.46 5.05
CA LEU A 326 -9.92 -4.86 5.78
C LEU A 326 -10.92 -5.36 4.74
N PHE A 327 -11.15 -6.67 4.71
CA PHE A 327 -12.16 -7.27 3.84
C PHE A 327 -13.52 -7.24 4.52
N VAL A 328 -14.55 -6.89 3.76
CA VAL A 328 -15.96 -6.95 4.16
C VAL A 328 -16.58 -8.13 3.44
N LEU A 329 -16.99 -9.15 4.20
CA LEU A 329 -17.58 -10.34 3.62
C LEU A 329 -19.08 -10.41 3.90
N THR A 330 -19.84 -10.70 2.85
CA THR A 330 -21.30 -10.69 2.90
C THR A 330 -21.90 -12.06 2.64
N ASP A 331 -23.15 -12.23 3.07
CA ASP A 331 -24.03 -13.27 2.56
C ASP A 331 -24.54 -12.91 1.13
N PRO A 332 -25.30 -13.81 0.45
CA PRO A 332 -25.87 -13.53 -0.87
C PRO A 332 -26.91 -12.38 -0.90
N ALA A 333 -27.44 -11.97 0.26
CA ALA A 333 -28.34 -10.81 0.36
C ALA A 333 -27.57 -9.49 0.50
N GLY A 334 -26.24 -9.53 0.64
CA GLY A 334 -25.39 -8.36 0.82
C GLY A 334 -25.24 -7.92 2.28
N VAL A 335 -25.74 -8.71 3.24
CA VAL A 335 -25.60 -8.46 4.66
C VAL A 335 -24.18 -8.79 5.08
N VAL A 336 -23.53 -7.88 5.82
CA VAL A 336 -22.17 -8.08 6.32
C VAL A 336 -22.20 -9.08 7.47
N ILE A 337 -21.45 -10.17 7.32
CA ILE A 337 -21.40 -11.26 8.33
C ILE A 337 -19.98 -11.54 8.83
N ARG A 338 -18.94 -11.06 8.13
CA ARG A 338 -17.55 -11.13 8.58
C ARG A 338 -16.76 -9.87 8.22
N LEU A 339 -15.82 -9.51 9.08
CA LEU A 339 -14.73 -8.58 8.78
C LEU A 339 -13.41 -9.34 8.88
N VAL A 340 -12.52 -9.18 7.89
CA VAL A 340 -11.17 -9.79 7.92
C VAL A 340 -10.12 -8.69 7.88
N LEU A 341 -9.53 -8.40 9.04
CA LEU A 341 -8.44 -7.44 9.19
C LEU A 341 -7.10 -8.13 8.96
N VAL A 342 -6.35 -7.72 7.94
CA VAL A 342 -5.02 -8.26 7.59
C VAL A 342 -3.93 -7.22 7.86
N MET A 343 -2.86 -7.65 8.53
CA MET A 343 -1.72 -6.81 8.90
C MET A 343 -0.40 -7.56 8.69
N GLN A 344 0.70 -6.82 8.50
CA GLN A 344 2.03 -7.40 8.26
C GLN A 344 3.03 -6.98 9.34
N LYS A 345 3.84 -7.92 9.85
CA LYS A 345 4.98 -7.59 10.72
C LYS A 345 6.17 -7.13 9.86
N ASN A 346 6.63 -5.90 10.08
CA ASN A 346 7.88 -5.38 9.50
C ASN A 346 8.79 -4.91 10.65
N LEU A 347 9.30 -5.86 11.43
CA LEU A 347 10.27 -5.58 12.48
C LEU A 347 11.59 -5.13 11.84
N ARG A 348 12.23 -4.11 12.41
CA ARG A 348 13.54 -3.64 11.97
C ARG A 348 14.56 -4.77 12.12
N ASP A 349 15.12 -5.19 10.99
CA ASP A 349 16.15 -6.21 10.89
C ASP A 349 17.41 -5.61 10.23
N GLU A 350 18.51 -5.65 10.97
CA GLU A 350 19.81 -5.10 10.58
C GLU A 350 20.75 -6.19 10.05
N THR A 351 20.26 -7.42 9.90
CA THR A 351 21.03 -8.55 9.37
C THR A 351 21.53 -8.23 7.96
N THR A 352 22.85 -8.26 7.81
CA THR A 352 23.50 -7.97 6.53
C THR A 352 23.44 -9.21 5.65
N ILE A 353 22.86 -9.07 4.46
CA ILE A 353 22.82 -10.13 3.46
C ILE A 353 23.78 -9.82 2.30
N PRO A 354 24.49 -10.80 1.72
CA PRO A 354 25.38 -10.57 0.58
C PRO A 354 24.61 -10.18 -0.69
N CYS A 355 25.29 -9.55 -1.65
CA CYS A 355 24.68 -9.16 -2.92
C CYS A 355 24.08 -10.36 -3.71
N PRO A 356 22.82 -10.28 -4.19
CA PRO A 356 22.20 -11.33 -4.99
C PRO A 356 22.88 -11.60 -6.34
N ASP A 357 23.67 -10.67 -6.86
CA ASP A 357 24.30 -10.80 -8.17
C ASP A 357 25.78 -11.22 -8.08
N CYS A 358 26.54 -10.68 -7.12
CA CYS A 358 27.98 -10.92 -7.04
C CYS A 358 28.43 -11.57 -5.74
N ARG A 359 27.51 -11.91 -4.82
CA ARG A 359 27.77 -12.54 -3.51
C ARG A 359 28.67 -11.75 -2.55
N SER A 360 29.01 -10.50 -2.91
CA SER A 360 29.87 -9.68 -2.07
C SER A 360 29.16 -9.27 -0.79
N THR A 361 29.88 -9.35 0.32
CA THR A 361 29.48 -8.79 1.62
C THR A 361 29.88 -7.33 1.78
N HIS A 362 30.60 -6.76 0.81
CA HIS A 362 30.87 -5.32 0.77
C HIS A 362 29.60 -4.59 0.32
N VAL A 363 28.76 -4.26 1.30
CA VAL A 363 27.44 -3.65 1.12
C VAL A 363 27.22 -2.57 2.17
N GLU A 364 26.41 -1.57 1.84
CA GLU A 364 26.05 -0.50 2.77
C GLU A 364 24.53 -0.36 2.87
N GLY A 365 24.02 -0.08 4.06
CA GLY A 365 22.58 0.02 4.30
C GLY A 365 22.21 1.29 5.04
N ASN A 366 21.87 2.35 4.30
CA ASN A 366 21.42 3.63 4.83
C ASN A 366 19.98 3.99 4.44
N SER A 367 19.22 3.04 3.89
CA SER A 367 17.91 3.28 3.30
C SER A 367 16.89 2.23 3.74
N TYR A 368 15.69 2.71 4.11
CA TYR A 368 14.51 1.89 4.40
C TYR A 368 13.44 2.22 3.34
N PRO A 369 13.23 1.41 2.30
CA PRO A 369 12.16 1.68 1.32
C PRO A 369 10.75 1.54 1.91
N THR A 370 10.62 0.79 3.00
CA THR A 370 9.41 0.67 3.80
C THR A 370 9.80 0.76 5.25
N LEU A 371 8.97 1.37 6.08
CA LEU A 371 9.22 1.49 7.52
C LEU A 371 9.47 0.09 8.13
N GLY A 372 10.61 -0.07 8.79
CA GLY A 372 11.05 -1.34 9.37
C GLY A 372 11.76 -2.31 8.41
N VAL A 373 11.78 -2.06 7.09
CA VAL A 373 12.47 -2.91 6.12
C VAL A 373 13.76 -2.24 5.64
N LYS A 374 14.92 -2.76 6.05
CA LYS A 374 16.22 -2.24 5.63
C LYS A 374 16.60 -2.74 4.23
N SER A 375 17.19 -1.86 3.43
CA SER A 375 17.80 -2.20 2.15
C SER A 375 19.32 -2.01 2.18
N TRP A 376 20.01 -2.89 1.46
CA TRP A 376 21.45 -2.91 1.27
C TRP A 376 21.80 -2.52 -0.17
N GLU A 377 22.84 -1.72 -0.36
CA GLU A 377 23.40 -1.32 -1.65
C GLU A 377 24.77 -1.99 -1.83
N CYS A 378 24.98 -2.67 -2.96
CA CYS A 378 26.25 -3.36 -3.22
C CYS A 378 27.38 -2.37 -3.54
N GLN A 379 28.50 -2.47 -2.81
CA GLN A 379 29.69 -1.65 -3.01
C GLN A 379 30.78 -2.33 -3.85
N ASN A 380 30.59 -3.56 -4.29
CA ASN A 380 31.50 -4.17 -5.27
C ASN A 380 31.43 -3.43 -6.61
N LEU A 381 32.53 -2.79 -7.01
CA LEU A 381 32.68 -2.03 -8.26
C LEU A 381 32.67 -2.94 -9.51
N LEU A 382 33.00 -4.22 -9.35
CA LEU A 382 32.97 -5.23 -10.43
C LEU A 382 31.69 -6.08 -10.41
N CYS A 383 30.65 -5.66 -9.68
CA CYS A 383 29.34 -6.30 -9.72
C CYS A 383 28.68 -6.08 -11.10
N PRO A 384 28.12 -7.12 -11.74
CA PRO A 384 27.57 -6.99 -13.09
C PRO A 384 26.27 -6.18 -13.09
N ALA A 385 25.57 -6.14 -11.95
CA ALA A 385 24.27 -5.50 -11.76
C ALA A 385 24.36 -4.02 -11.33
N ARG A 386 25.54 -3.39 -11.32
CA ARG A 386 25.64 -1.94 -11.10
C ARG A 386 24.80 -1.20 -12.14
N SER A 387 24.17 -0.10 -11.76
CA SER A 387 23.45 0.76 -12.70
C SER A 387 24.42 1.37 -13.73
N ILE A 388 23.89 1.86 -14.84
CA ILE A 388 24.70 2.49 -15.90
C ILE A 388 25.50 3.71 -15.42
N TYR A 389 25.12 4.31 -14.29
CA TYR A 389 25.85 5.42 -13.65
C TYR A 389 26.69 4.96 -12.45
N ASN A 390 27.21 3.73 -12.54
CA ASN A 390 28.09 3.06 -11.59
C ASN A 390 27.59 3.00 -10.14
N ARG A 391 26.27 2.92 -9.93
CA ARG A 391 25.66 2.77 -8.60
C ARG A 391 25.38 1.30 -8.28
N GLY A 392 25.61 0.87 -7.04
CA GLY A 392 25.25 -0.47 -6.57
C GLY A 392 23.76 -0.81 -6.74
N ARG A 393 23.46 -2.09 -6.99
CA ARG A 393 22.09 -2.59 -6.89
C ARG A 393 21.65 -2.57 -5.43
N ARG A 394 20.41 -2.14 -5.19
CA ARG A 394 19.75 -2.24 -3.89
C ARG A 394 18.92 -3.49 -3.77
N PHE A 395 18.96 -4.14 -2.61
CA PHE A 395 18.24 -5.36 -2.32
C PHE A 395 17.93 -5.44 -0.81
N GLN A 396 16.96 -6.28 -0.45
CA GLN A 396 16.49 -6.44 0.92
C GLN A 396 15.96 -7.85 1.11
N PHE A 397 16.06 -8.39 2.32
CA PHE A 397 15.67 -9.77 2.60
C PHE A 397 14.20 -10.04 2.26
N LYS A 398 13.28 -9.10 2.57
CA LYS A 398 11.87 -9.17 2.17
C LYS A 398 11.67 -9.46 0.68
N SER A 399 12.45 -8.80 -0.19
CA SER A 399 12.35 -9.02 -1.63
C SER A 399 12.93 -10.36 -2.06
N VAL A 400 13.91 -10.88 -1.33
CA VAL A 400 14.52 -12.20 -1.56
C VAL A 400 13.52 -13.32 -1.23
N ILE A 401 12.81 -13.23 -0.10
CA ILE A 401 11.76 -14.22 0.24
C ILE A 401 10.54 -14.12 -0.68
N SER A 402 10.15 -12.91 -1.09
CA SER A 402 9.07 -12.75 -2.07
C SER A 402 9.46 -13.31 -3.44
N GLN A 403 10.74 -13.17 -3.83
CA GLN A 403 11.27 -13.81 -5.01
C GLN A 403 11.23 -15.35 -4.85
N ALA A 404 11.66 -15.91 -3.74
CA ALA A 404 11.56 -17.36 -3.48
C ALA A 404 10.13 -17.89 -3.65
N ALA A 405 9.12 -17.13 -3.23
CA ALA A 405 7.71 -17.47 -3.41
C ALA A 405 7.28 -17.50 -4.89
N ILE A 406 7.85 -16.62 -5.72
CA ILE A 406 7.63 -16.61 -7.18
C ILE A 406 8.27 -17.85 -7.82
N GLU A 407 9.42 -18.25 -7.30
CA GLU A 407 10.25 -19.29 -7.89
C GLU A 407 9.84 -20.71 -7.52
N ASP A 408 9.03 -20.86 -6.47
CA ASP A 408 8.46 -22.12 -6.04
C ASP A 408 7.06 -22.36 -6.63
N PRO A 409 6.91 -23.31 -7.58
CA PRO A 409 5.60 -23.64 -8.16
C PRO A 409 4.58 -24.16 -7.14
N GLN A 410 5.02 -24.75 -6.02
CA GLN A 410 4.14 -25.26 -4.96
C GLN A 410 3.50 -24.13 -4.15
N SER A 411 4.11 -22.94 -4.17
CA SER A 411 3.58 -21.74 -3.53
C SER A 411 2.54 -21.00 -4.40
N ARG A 412 2.32 -21.43 -5.65
CA ARG A 412 1.44 -20.71 -6.60
C ARG A 412 -0.02 -20.63 -6.12
N VAL A 413 -0.58 -19.43 -6.15
CA VAL A 413 -2.00 -19.13 -5.95
C VAL A 413 -2.78 -19.43 -7.23
N SER A 414 -3.95 -20.05 -7.10
CA SER A 414 -4.80 -20.33 -8.25
C SER A 414 -5.38 -19.05 -8.85
N VAL A 415 -5.54 -19.01 -10.18
CA VAL A 415 -6.17 -17.86 -10.87
C VAL A 415 -7.61 -17.65 -10.38
N ALA A 416 -8.31 -18.74 -10.06
CA ALA A 416 -9.66 -18.69 -9.49
C ALA A 416 -9.66 -17.95 -8.14
N SER A 417 -8.75 -18.30 -7.23
CA SER A 417 -8.63 -17.63 -5.92
C SER A 417 -8.25 -16.16 -6.07
N VAL A 418 -7.30 -15.83 -6.96
CA VAL A 418 -6.94 -14.42 -7.24
C VAL A 418 -8.14 -13.63 -7.76
N ARG A 419 -8.92 -14.18 -8.70
CA ARG A 419 -10.12 -13.50 -9.23
C ARG A 419 -11.21 -13.35 -8.19
N ARG A 420 -11.40 -14.37 -7.34
CA ARG A 420 -12.38 -14.37 -6.26
C ARG A 420 -12.07 -13.28 -5.22
N TRP A 421 -10.80 -13.15 -4.83
CA TRP A 421 -10.34 -12.23 -3.78
C TRP A 421 -9.67 -10.96 -4.31
N GLN A 422 -9.97 -10.58 -5.56
CA GLN A 422 -9.42 -9.36 -6.17
C GLN A 422 -10.04 -8.07 -5.63
N ARG A 423 -11.17 -8.16 -4.90
CA ARG A 423 -11.88 -7.02 -4.30
C ARG A 423 -11.82 -7.15 -2.78
N ASP A 424 -11.92 -6.04 -2.07
CA ASP A 424 -11.99 -6.01 -0.61
C ASP A 424 -13.43 -6.00 -0.05
N VAL A 425 -14.43 -6.10 -0.92
CA VAL A 425 -15.82 -6.42 -0.57
C VAL A 425 -16.32 -7.54 -1.47
N LEU A 426 -16.76 -8.65 -0.88
CA LEU A 426 -17.17 -9.84 -1.63
C LEU A 426 -18.06 -10.77 -0.80
N GLU A 427 -18.89 -11.53 -1.50
CA GLU A 427 -19.51 -12.74 -0.95
C GLU A 427 -18.45 -13.82 -0.74
N PHE A 428 -18.68 -14.74 0.21
CA PHE A 428 -17.84 -15.91 0.47
C PHE A 428 -18.73 -17.13 0.76
N GLU A 429 -18.16 -18.33 0.61
CA GLU A 429 -18.88 -19.60 0.75
C GLU A 429 -18.84 -20.13 2.18
N SER A 430 -17.69 -20.02 2.86
CA SER A 430 -17.52 -20.51 4.23
C SER A 430 -16.27 -19.95 4.90
N ASP A 431 -16.17 -20.08 6.23
CA ASP A 431 -14.96 -19.74 6.99
C ASP A 431 -13.73 -20.56 6.53
N GLN A 432 -13.93 -21.73 5.90
CA GLN A 432 -12.86 -22.48 5.24
C GLN A 432 -12.27 -21.71 4.05
N GLU A 433 -13.10 -21.12 3.18
CA GLU A 433 -12.64 -20.32 2.04
C GLU A 433 -11.76 -19.14 2.50
N ILE A 434 -12.13 -18.50 3.62
CA ILE A 434 -11.36 -17.41 4.23
C ILE A 434 -9.96 -17.90 4.59
N VAL A 435 -9.85 -19.00 5.33
CA VAL A 435 -8.54 -19.51 5.78
C VAL A 435 -7.73 -20.03 4.59
N GLU A 436 -8.32 -20.75 3.65
CA GLU A 436 -7.62 -21.20 2.44
C GLU A 436 -7.02 -20.03 1.66
N THR A 437 -7.79 -18.95 1.53
CA THR A 437 -7.31 -17.73 0.87
C THR A 437 -6.20 -17.07 1.68
N LEU A 438 -6.39 -16.89 2.99
CA LEU A 438 -5.36 -16.27 3.83
C LEU A 438 -4.05 -17.07 3.80
N VAL A 439 -4.14 -18.40 3.91
CA VAL A 439 -3.00 -19.32 3.82
C VAL A 439 -2.31 -19.19 2.47
N THR A 440 -3.05 -19.28 1.36
CA THR A 440 -2.45 -19.29 0.02
C THR A 440 -1.91 -17.92 -0.41
N HIS A 441 -2.52 -16.80 0.01
CA HIS A 441 -2.08 -15.45 -0.39
C HIS A 441 -1.00 -14.87 0.52
N TYR A 442 -0.93 -15.29 1.79
CA TYR A 442 -0.05 -14.68 2.80
C TYR A 442 0.96 -15.64 3.45
N SER A 443 1.18 -16.82 2.86
CA SER A 443 2.25 -17.74 3.26
C SER A 443 2.85 -18.51 2.06
N MET A 444 4.05 -19.04 2.19
CA MET A 444 4.70 -19.93 1.21
C MET A 444 4.51 -21.39 1.55
N TRP A 445 4.74 -22.28 0.58
CA TRP A 445 4.79 -23.72 0.81
C TRP A 445 5.78 -24.05 1.93
N GLY A 446 5.38 -24.95 2.83
CA GLY A 446 6.19 -25.32 3.98
C GLY A 446 6.32 -24.23 5.04
N ASP A 447 5.56 -23.14 5.00
CA ASP A 447 5.49 -22.21 6.13
C ASP A 447 4.68 -22.80 7.28
N GLY A 448 4.98 -22.39 8.51
CA GLY A 448 4.11 -22.66 9.65
C GLY A 448 3.03 -21.59 9.82
N ILE A 449 1.83 -22.05 10.17
CA ILE A 449 0.61 -21.24 10.27
C ILE A 449 -0.11 -21.61 11.56
N ALA A 450 -0.64 -20.61 12.26
CA ALA A 450 -1.52 -20.85 13.39
C ALA A 450 -2.94 -20.37 13.09
N VAL A 451 -3.91 -21.24 13.34
CA VAL A 451 -5.34 -20.92 13.29
C VAL A 451 -5.88 -21.00 14.71
N ILE A 452 -6.45 -19.90 15.18
CA ILE A 452 -6.75 -19.67 16.59
C ILE A 452 -8.26 -19.47 16.75
N ASN A 453 -8.86 -20.20 17.70
CA ASN A 453 -10.30 -20.17 18.02
C ASN A 453 -11.23 -20.45 16.81
N ALA A 454 -10.80 -21.28 15.86
CA ALA A 454 -11.64 -21.64 14.72
C ALA A 454 -12.96 -22.30 15.19
N PRO A 455 -14.10 -21.97 14.57
CA PRO A 455 -15.41 -22.50 14.94
C PRO A 455 -15.53 -24.03 14.72
N GLU A 456 -14.77 -24.59 13.76
CA GLU A 456 -14.66 -26.04 13.48
C GLU A 456 -13.23 -26.39 12.99
N ARG A 457 -12.91 -27.69 12.83
CA ARG A 457 -11.62 -28.13 12.25
C ARG A 457 -11.64 -27.89 10.73
N LEU A 458 -11.26 -26.68 10.32
CA LEU A 458 -11.17 -26.28 8.91
C LEU A 458 -10.19 -27.19 8.13
N GLY A 459 -10.62 -27.69 6.97
CA GLY A 459 -9.90 -28.68 6.14
C GLY A 459 -8.66 -28.16 5.40
N VAL A 460 -7.81 -27.36 6.04
CA VAL A 460 -6.69 -26.64 5.39
C VAL A 460 -5.36 -27.41 5.38
N ALA A 461 -5.37 -28.71 5.73
CA ALA A 461 -4.18 -29.54 5.85
C ALA A 461 -3.47 -29.78 4.51
N ASP A 462 -4.20 -29.75 3.40
CA ASP A 462 -3.70 -30.11 2.07
C ASP A 462 -3.02 -28.95 1.31
N LEU A 463 -2.93 -27.76 1.93
CA LEU A 463 -2.28 -26.59 1.33
C LEU A 463 -0.75 -26.60 1.44
N GLY A 464 -0.17 -27.66 2.05
CA GLY A 464 1.27 -27.84 2.17
C GLY A 464 1.96 -26.91 3.17
N ARG A 465 1.22 -26.37 4.14
CA ARG A 465 1.77 -25.59 5.26
C ARG A 465 1.63 -26.39 6.55
N ARG A 466 2.52 -26.11 7.51
CA ARG A 466 2.48 -26.71 8.85
C ARG A 466 1.47 -25.94 9.69
N THR A 467 0.22 -26.39 9.66
CA THR A 467 -0.88 -25.70 10.34
C THR A 467 -1.05 -26.22 11.78
N SER A 468 -1.01 -25.34 12.77
CA SER A 468 -1.46 -25.59 14.14
C SER A 468 -2.86 -25.01 14.35
N PHE A 469 -3.68 -25.73 15.14
CA PHE A 469 -4.96 -25.23 15.63
C PHE A 469 -4.84 -25.00 17.13
N GLU A 470 -5.07 -23.76 17.56
CA GLU A 470 -4.84 -23.31 18.94
C GLU A 470 -6.12 -22.70 19.53
N SER A 471 -6.29 -22.85 20.83
CA SER A 471 -7.26 -22.08 21.60
C SER A 471 -6.52 -21.05 22.44
N LEU A 472 -7.03 -19.82 22.48
CA LEU A 472 -6.43 -18.76 23.29
C LEU A 472 -6.76 -18.96 24.78
N ALA A 473 -5.72 -19.07 25.61
CA ALA A 473 -5.86 -18.84 27.04
C ALA A 473 -6.07 -17.34 27.32
N ARG A 474 -6.68 -17.00 28.46
CA ARG A 474 -6.83 -15.59 28.89
C ARG A 474 -5.47 -14.92 28.97
N VAL A 475 -5.26 -13.86 28.19
CA VAL A 475 -4.05 -13.03 28.23
C VAL A 475 -4.33 -11.76 29.04
N HIS A 476 -3.33 -11.30 29.80
CA HIS A 476 -3.45 -10.09 30.63
C HIS A 476 -3.55 -8.84 29.75
N ALA A 477 -4.52 -7.98 30.07
CA ALA A 477 -4.81 -6.75 29.33
C ALA A 477 -3.64 -5.74 29.43
N ARG A 478 -3.37 -5.03 28.33
CA ARG A 478 -2.56 -3.81 28.31
C ARG A 478 -3.50 -2.61 28.25
N THR A 479 -3.58 -1.84 29.33
CA THR A 479 -4.52 -0.70 29.46
C THR A 479 -3.88 0.65 29.14
N ASP A 480 -2.56 0.70 28.95
CA ASP A 480 -1.76 1.93 28.78
C ASP A 480 -1.81 2.52 27.37
N PHE A 481 -2.07 1.71 26.33
CA PHE A 481 -2.01 2.18 24.94
C PHE A 481 -2.95 3.37 24.63
N TRP A 482 -4.19 3.33 25.13
CA TRP A 482 -5.22 4.32 24.80
C TRP A 482 -5.02 5.68 25.48
N ASP A 483 -4.00 5.77 26.32
CA ASP A 483 -3.51 7.01 26.93
C ASP A 483 -2.04 7.29 26.56
N SER A 484 -1.54 6.64 25.50
CA SER A 484 -0.17 6.83 25.01
C SER A 484 0.07 8.20 24.36
N ALA A 485 1.34 8.54 24.20
CA ALA A 485 1.80 9.78 23.58
C ALA A 485 1.19 10.01 22.20
N PHE A 486 0.93 8.95 21.43
CA PHE A 486 0.27 9.04 20.13
C PHE A 486 -1.05 9.81 20.18
N PHE A 487 -1.91 9.46 21.14
CA PHE A 487 -3.22 10.09 21.25
C PHE A 487 -3.07 11.52 21.74
N HIS A 488 -2.19 11.78 22.70
CA HIS A 488 -1.94 13.13 23.22
C HIS A 488 -1.46 14.13 22.14
N ARG A 489 -0.91 13.69 21.01
CA ARG A 489 -0.46 14.57 19.91
C ARG A 489 -1.59 15.25 19.13
N TYR A 490 -2.82 14.78 19.24
CA TYR A 490 -4.00 15.42 18.62
C TYR A 490 -5.12 15.72 19.63
N ARG A 491 -4.81 15.63 20.93
CA ARG A 491 -5.73 15.98 22.02
C ARG A 491 -5.33 17.33 22.62
N ALA A 492 -6.16 18.34 22.43
CA ALA A 492 -6.18 19.50 23.31
C ALA A 492 -6.98 19.15 24.58
N THR A 493 -6.63 19.71 25.73
CA THR A 493 -7.31 19.42 27.02
C THR A 493 -8.82 19.63 26.94
N GLU A 494 -9.27 20.60 26.13
CA GLU A 494 -10.69 20.95 25.96
C GLU A 494 -11.46 20.01 25.01
N LEU A 495 -10.79 19.25 24.14
CA LEU A 495 -11.44 18.46 23.07
C LEU A 495 -12.36 17.34 23.60
N HIS A 496 -12.17 16.91 24.83
CA HIS A 496 -12.89 15.80 25.45
C HIS A 496 -13.99 16.24 26.41
N GLU A 497 -14.14 17.54 26.62
CA GLU A 497 -15.22 18.09 27.42
C GLU A 497 -16.42 18.41 26.51
N PRO A 498 -17.64 18.00 26.91
CA PRO A 498 -18.84 18.45 26.23
C PRO A 498 -18.87 19.97 26.15
N LEU A 499 -19.13 20.50 24.95
CA LEU A 499 -19.25 21.94 24.78
C LEU A 499 -20.50 22.46 25.52
N PRO A 500 -20.42 23.66 26.12
CA PRO A 500 -21.56 24.25 26.82
C PRO A 500 -22.72 24.51 25.86
N GLU A 501 -23.93 24.47 26.39
CA GLU A 501 -25.13 24.85 25.65
C GLU A 501 -25.05 26.29 25.15
N ARG A 502 -25.49 26.51 23.91
CA ARG A 502 -25.61 27.84 23.32
C ARG A 502 -27.07 28.07 22.93
N SER A 503 -27.73 28.98 23.64
CA SER A 503 -29.11 29.40 23.42
C SER A 503 -29.17 30.89 23.08
N GLY A 504 -30.26 31.34 22.43
CA GLY A 504 -30.50 32.77 22.17
C GLY A 504 -29.64 33.42 21.07
N LEU A 505 -28.95 32.65 20.22
CA LEU A 505 -28.20 33.16 19.07
C LEU A 505 -29.16 33.66 17.95
N PRO A 506 -28.74 34.59 17.08
CA PRO A 506 -29.60 35.12 16.01
C PRO A 506 -30.15 34.02 15.11
N GLN A 507 -31.47 33.80 15.12
CA GLN A 507 -32.14 32.70 14.40
C GLN A 507 -32.04 32.74 12.86
N ARG A 508 -31.60 33.86 12.26
CA ARG A 508 -31.68 34.09 10.80
C ARG A 508 -30.97 33.03 9.93
N VAL A 509 -30.06 32.25 10.51
CA VAL A 509 -29.23 31.27 9.77
C VAL A 509 -29.85 29.86 9.77
N VAL A 510 -30.76 29.54 10.69
CA VAL A 510 -31.06 28.15 11.10
C VAL A 510 -32.47 27.66 10.73
N ALA A 511 -33.32 28.52 10.17
CA ALA A 511 -34.66 28.15 9.73
C ALA A 511 -34.87 28.38 8.22
N PRO A 512 -34.12 27.68 7.34
CA PRO A 512 -34.40 27.73 5.92
C PRO A 512 -35.83 27.26 5.63
N THR A 513 -36.47 27.84 4.63
CA THR A 513 -37.72 27.30 4.08
C THR A 513 -37.46 26.00 3.30
N ARG A 514 -36.33 25.94 2.58
CA ARG A 514 -35.89 24.76 1.81
C ARG A 514 -34.42 24.42 2.09
N PHE A 515 -33.50 25.33 1.77
CA PHE A 515 -32.09 25.16 2.06
C PHE A 515 -31.40 26.52 2.33
N THR A 516 -30.25 26.49 3.00
CA THR A 516 -29.32 27.62 3.12
C THR A 516 -27.90 27.14 2.85
N THR A 517 -27.14 27.90 2.06
CA THR A 517 -25.67 27.75 1.95
C THR A 517 -25.00 28.88 2.71
N ILE A 518 -24.05 28.53 3.59
CA ILE A 518 -23.25 29.47 4.38
C ILE A 518 -21.82 29.37 3.89
N HIS A 519 -21.28 30.48 3.37
CA HIS A 519 -19.87 30.58 3.05
C HIS A 519 -19.08 30.90 4.32
N GLY A 520 -18.20 29.98 4.73
CA GLY A 520 -17.36 30.15 5.91
C GLY A 520 -16.69 28.85 6.35
N ASP A 521 -15.74 28.96 7.27
CA ASP A 521 -15.12 27.81 7.90
C ASP A 521 -16.14 27.13 8.83
N SER A 522 -16.37 25.83 8.65
CA SER A 522 -17.32 25.09 9.48
C SER A 522 -16.93 25.08 10.97
N ASN A 523 -15.65 25.14 11.32
CA ASN A 523 -15.21 25.23 12.71
C ASN A 523 -15.63 26.55 13.36
N GLU A 524 -15.83 27.61 12.58
CA GLU A 524 -16.29 28.91 13.09
C GLU A 524 -17.80 29.10 12.94
N VAL A 525 -18.39 28.70 11.80
CA VAL A 525 -19.81 28.88 11.52
C VAL A 525 -20.67 28.08 12.50
N LEU A 526 -20.33 26.82 12.78
CA LEU A 526 -21.10 25.99 13.72
C LEU A 526 -21.18 26.63 15.11
N LYS A 527 -20.18 27.43 15.51
CA LYS A 527 -20.20 28.10 16.81
C LYS A 527 -21.37 29.05 16.99
N SER A 528 -21.89 29.58 15.88
CA SER A 528 -23.04 30.49 15.83
C SER A 528 -24.40 29.77 15.79
N ILE A 529 -24.43 28.44 15.74
CA ILE A 529 -25.65 27.65 15.67
C ILE A 529 -26.06 27.18 17.08
N PRO A 530 -27.34 27.30 17.48
CA PRO A 530 -27.83 26.79 18.75
C PRO A 530 -27.60 25.29 18.96
N THR A 531 -27.46 24.87 20.22
CA THR A 531 -27.38 23.46 20.60
C THR A 531 -28.66 22.71 20.21
N GLU A 532 -28.57 21.43 19.84
CA GLU A 532 -29.72 20.57 19.49
C GLU A 532 -30.62 21.08 18.36
N THR A 533 -30.00 21.63 17.33
CA THR A 533 -30.65 22.19 16.16
C THR A 533 -31.03 21.12 15.12
N PHE A 534 -30.09 20.23 14.78
CA PHE A 534 -30.19 19.36 13.60
C PHE A 534 -30.65 17.95 13.96
N ASP A 535 -31.49 17.36 13.10
CA ASP A 535 -31.95 15.98 13.23
C ASP A 535 -30.89 14.98 12.71
N ARG A 536 -30.11 15.39 11.70
CA ARG A 536 -29.07 14.57 11.09
C ARG A 536 -27.96 15.42 10.49
N ALA A 537 -26.73 14.91 10.53
CA ALA A 537 -25.61 15.43 9.77
C ALA A 537 -25.15 14.37 8.76
N VAL A 538 -24.91 14.77 7.51
CA VAL A 538 -24.38 13.87 6.47
C VAL A 538 -23.27 14.59 5.74
N THR A 539 -22.10 13.97 5.62
CA THR A 539 -20.97 14.62 4.97
C THR A 539 -19.96 13.68 4.34
N SER A 540 -19.13 14.25 3.47
CA SER A 540 -17.88 13.68 2.97
C SER A 540 -16.81 14.75 3.14
N PRO A 541 -16.06 14.75 4.27
CA PRO A 541 -15.09 15.76 4.61
C PRO A 541 -13.92 15.80 3.61
N PRO A 542 -13.08 16.85 3.65
CA PRO A 542 -11.77 16.80 3.00
C PRO A 542 -10.88 15.74 3.68
N TYR A 543 -10.54 14.65 2.97
CA TYR A 543 -9.62 13.64 3.52
C TYR A 543 -8.21 14.21 3.64
N PHE A 544 -7.48 13.83 4.70
CA PHE A 544 -6.07 14.22 4.95
C PHE A 544 -5.29 14.17 3.64
N ASN A 545 -4.73 15.27 3.14
CA ASN A 545 -3.80 15.34 2.00
C ASN A 545 -4.21 14.66 0.66
N ALA A 546 -5.46 14.19 0.52
CA ALA A 546 -5.91 13.46 -0.65
C ALA A 546 -6.19 14.34 -1.88
N ARG A 547 -6.37 15.65 -1.69
CA ARG A 547 -6.70 16.63 -2.73
C ARG A 547 -5.96 17.95 -2.51
N GLU A 548 -5.87 18.76 -3.55
CA GLU A 548 -5.18 20.06 -3.50
C GLU A 548 -5.78 21.03 -2.46
N TYR A 549 -7.09 20.97 -2.23
CA TYR A 549 -7.79 21.79 -1.23
C TYR A 549 -7.70 21.24 0.20
N SER A 550 -7.17 20.02 0.38
CA SER A 550 -7.11 19.33 1.67
C SER A 550 -5.65 19.13 2.07
N GLN A 551 -5.04 20.10 2.74
CA GLN A 551 -3.60 20.11 3.04
C GLN A 551 -3.32 20.41 4.51
N TRP A 552 -2.65 19.49 5.18
CA TRP A 552 -2.19 19.61 6.57
C TRP A 552 -0.70 19.26 6.68
N PRO A 553 0.01 19.85 7.66
CA PRO A 553 1.43 19.56 7.88
C PRO A 553 1.68 18.09 8.24
N ASN A 554 0.80 17.52 9.06
CA ASN A 554 0.86 16.13 9.50
C ASN A 554 -0.51 15.61 9.95
N LEU A 555 -0.60 14.30 10.14
CA LEU A 555 -1.84 13.61 10.53
C LEU A 555 -2.45 14.16 11.84
N TYR A 556 -1.64 14.62 12.79
CA TYR A 556 -2.14 15.10 14.09
C TYR A 556 -2.94 16.39 13.94
N ALA A 557 -2.46 17.34 13.12
CA ALA A 557 -3.18 18.57 12.81
C ALA A 557 -4.53 18.28 12.12
N TYR A 558 -4.56 17.30 11.21
CA TYR A 558 -5.80 16.87 10.57
C TYR A 558 -6.79 16.28 11.57
N LEU A 559 -6.35 15.34 12.42
CA LEU A 559 -7.23 14.72 13.41
C LEU A 559 -7.79 15.75 14.40
N TYR A 560 -6.98 16.73 14.79
CA TYR A 560 -7.43 17.85 15.63
C TYR A 560 -8.55 18.65 14.95
N ASP A 561 -8.35 19.11 13.71
CA ASP A 561 -9.37 19.91 12.99
C ASP A 561 -10.67 19.13 12.79
N MET A 562 -10.58 17.83 12.46
CA MET A 562 -11.76 16.97 12.31
C MET A 562 -12.47 16.76 13.65
N ALA A 563 -11.73 16.62 14.75
CA ALA A 563 -12.28 16.47 16.08
C ALA A 563 -12.98 17.75 16.57
N GLU A 564 -12.38 18.92 16.39
CA GLU A 564 -13.02 20.21 16.72
C GLU A 564 -14.32 20.41 15.94
N ASN A 565 -14.31 20.10 14.64
CA ASN A 565 -15.52 20.16 13.83
C ASN A 565 -16.61 19.23 14.36
N ALA A 566 -16.24 17.96 14.58
CA ALA A 566 -17.17 16.95 15.06
C ALA A 566 -17.70 17.26 16.45
N ARG A 567 -16.94 17.96 17.30
CA ARG A 567 -17.37 18.41 18.62
C ARG A 567 -18.48 19.45 18.53
N GLU A 568 -18.37 20.39 17.60
CA GLU A 568 -19.45 21.34 17.30
C GLU A 568 -20.65 20.64 16.63
N VAL A 569 -20.43 19.69 15.71
CA VAL A 569 -21.51 18.86 15.13
C VAL A 569 -22.26 18.08 16.21
N HIS A 570 -21.54 17.45 17.14
CA HIS A 570 -22.11 16.78 18.31
C HIS A 570 -22.97 17.72 19.14
N ARG A 571 -22.52 18.96 19.38
CA ARG A 571 -23.30 19.95 20.13
C ARG A 571 -24.59 20.32 19.39
N VAL A 572 -24.54 20.58 18.09
CA VAL A 572 -25.70 21.05 17.31
C VAL A 572 -26.66 19.93 16.90
N LEU A 573 -26.27 18.66 16.98
CA LEU A 573 -27.18 17.53 16.78
C LEU A 573 -28.14 17.39 17.96
N LYS A 574 -29.38 16.98 17.68
CA LYS A 574 -30.33 16.55 18.73
C LYS A 574 -29.91 15.22 19.35
N PRO A 575 -30.31 14.92 20.60
CA PRO A 575 -30.11 13.60 21.20
C PRO A 575 -30.65 12.49 20.30
N GLY A 576 -29.88 11.42 20.11
CA GLY A 576 -30.19 10.35 19.16
C GLY A 576 -29.93 10.66 17.68
N GLY A 577 -29.58 11.91 17.34
CA GLY A 577 -29.20 12.31 15.98
C GLY A 577 -27.95 11.58 15.49
N ILE A 578 -27.94 11.24 14.20
CA ILE A 578 -26.84 10.54 13.54
C ILE A 578 -25.97 11.53 12.75
N TYR A 579 -24.65 11.37 12.88
CA TYR A 579 -23.67 11.92 11.97
C TYR A 579 -23.18 10.82 11.03
N ALA A 580 -23.64 10.84 9.78
CA ALA A 580 -23.17 9.95 8.73
C ALA A 580 -21.92 10.56 8.06
N TYR A 581 -20.76 9.95 8.31
CA TYR A 581 -19.45 10.48 7.94
C TYR A 581 -18.73 9.55 6.97
N ASN A 582 -18.66 9.95 5.69
CA ASN A 582 -17.97 9.19 4.66
C ASN A 582 -16.45 9.38 4.75
N ILE A 583 -15.66 8.31 4.71
CA ILE A 583 -14.19 8.36 4.82
C ILE A 583 -13.54 7.16 4.12
N PHE A 584 -12.33 7.34 3.57
CA PHE A 584 -11.62 6.29 2.85
C PHE A 584 -10.20 6.07 3.36
N ASP A 585 -9.84 4.81 3.56
CA ASP A 585 -8.48 4.38 3.87
C ASP A 585 -7.64 4.26 2.59
N TYR A 586 -6.76 5.23 2.37
CA TYR A 586 -5.96 5.34 1.15
C TYR A 586 -4.45 5.38 1.44
N PHE A 587 -3.64 5.27 0.38
CA PHE A 587 -2.17 5.25 0.51
C PHE A 587 -1.59 6.65 0.50
N ASP A 588 -0.97 7.04 1.61
CA ASP A 588 -0.13 8.23 1.70
C ASP A 588 0.87 8.14 2.85
N ASN A 589 1.66 9.18 3.04
CA ASN A 589 2.52 9.36 4.19
C ASN A 589 1.79 10.19 5.27
N GLU A 590 1.68 9.64 6.48
CA GLU A 590 1.08 10.32 7.64
C GLU A 590 1.84 11.60 8.07
N ARG A 591 3.11 11.74 7.63
CA ARG A 591 4.02 12.83 8.00
C ARG A 591 4.20 12.99 9.51
N THR A 592 4.05 11.89 10.26
CA THR A 592 4.21 11.83 11.72
C THR A 592 5.63 11.49 12.16
N VAL A 593 6.44 10.95 11.24
CA VAL A 593 7.78 10.40 11.55
C VAL A 593 8.81 10.79 10.48
N VAL A 594 8.47 10.60 9.20
CA VAL A 594 9.29 10.94 8.02
C VAL A 594 8.44 11.65 6.98
N PHE A 595 9.07 12.45 6.12
CA PHE A 595 8.37 13.14 5.01
C PHE A 595 8.67 12.54 3.63
N SER A 596 9.51 11.52 3.55
CA SER A 596 9.90 10.87 2.29
C SER A 596 8.92 9.75 1.89
N ASP A 597 9.09 9.19 0.69
CA ASP A 597 8.28 8.06 0.19
C ASP A 597 8.36 6.80 1.08
N MET A 598 9.39 6.66 1.92
CA MET A 598 9.52 5.58 2.91
C MET A 598 8.33 5.49 3.87
N GLY A 599 7.67 6.62 4.16
CA GLY A 599 6.53 6.69 5.08
C GLY A 599 5.19 6.33 4.44
N LYS A 600 5.14 6.10 3.12
CA LYS A 600 3.88 5.79 2.44
C LYS A 600 3.34 4.44 2.87
N LYS A 601 2.12 4.42 3.40
CA LYS A 601 1.37 3.22 3.77
C LYS A 601 -0.14 3.49 3.61
N ARG A 602 -0.97 2.45 3.78
CA ARG A 602 -2.41 2.65 3.88
C ARG A 602 -2.71 3.30 5.23
N ILE A 603 -3.32 4.47 5.24
CA ILE A 603 -3.67 5.21 6.45
C ILE A 603 -5.07 4.78 6.88
N ALA A 604 -5.18 4.31 8.13
CA ALA A 604 -6.42 3.89 8.78
C ALA A 604 -7.30 5.08 9.19
N LEU A 605 -7.67 5.94 8.25
CA LEU A 605 -8.41 7.17 8.54
C LEU A 605 -9.77 6.89 9.20
N ALA A 606 -10.48 5.85 8.76
CA ALA A 606 -11.75 5.46 9.38
C ALA A 606 -11.57 5.16 10.88
N SER A 607 -10.57 4.36 11.23
CA SER A 607 -10.29 3.98 12.62
C SER A 607 -9.84 5.18 13.46
N LEU A 608 -8.98 6.05 12.92
CA LEU A 608 -8.48 7.24 13.62
C LEU A 608 -9.58 8.26 13.91
N VAL A 609 -10.42 8.55 12.91
CA VAL A 609 -11.57 9.45 13.06
C VAL A 609 -12.60 8.86 14.02
N THR A 610 -12.85 7.54 13.95
CA THR A 610 -13.74 6.87 14.89
C THR A 610 -13.27 7.06 16.34
N ASP A 611 -11.99 6.79 16.65
CA ASP A 611 -11.46 7.01 18.00
C ASP A 611 -11.63 8.47 18.45
N ALA A 612 -11.27 9.44 17.59
CA ALA A 612 -11.42 10.86 17.91
C ALA A 612 -12.88 11.23 18.25
N PHE A 613 -13.84 10.71 17.50
CA PHE A 613 -15.25 11.04 17.67
C PHE A 613 -15.91 10.32 18.84
N LEU A 614 -15.54 9.07 19.11
CA LEU A 614 -16.00 8.36 20.31
C LEU A 614 -15.57 9.08 21.59
N ARG A 615 -14.38 9.70 21.59
CA ARG A 615 -13.88 10.50 22.73
C ARG A 615 -14.62 11.83 22.93
N ILE A 616 -15.35 12.30 21.93
CA ILE A 616 -16.21 13.49 22.02
C ILE A 616 -17.55 13.15 22.69
N GLY A 617 -17.95 11.87 22.65
CA GLY A 617 -19.23 11.40 23.18
C GLY A 617 -20.17 10.78 22.14
N PHE A 618 -19.71 10.61 20.89
CA PHE A 618 -20.45 9.81 19.92
C PHE A 618 -20.42 8.32 20.25
N GLU A 619 -21.42 7.58 19.77
CA GLU A 619 -21.48 6.13 19.78
C GLU A 619 -21.44 5.61 18.33
N LEU A 620 -20.63 4.59 18.04
CA LEU A 620 -20.58 3.97 16.72
C LEU A 620 -21.73 2.96 16.59
N VAL A 621 -22.75 3.31 15.81
CA VAL A 621 -23.91 2.46 15.53
C VAL A 621 -23.57 1.37 14.51
N GLY A 622 -22.74 1.71 13.52
CA GLY A 622 -22.34 0.81 12.45
C GLY A 622 -21.50 1.55 11.41
N VAL A 623 -21.04 0.79 10.42
CA VAL A 623 -20.38 1.33 9.22
C VAL A 623 -21.11 0.75 8.03
N ILE A 624 -21.64 1.61 7.16
CA ILE A 624 -22.16 1.17 5.87
C ILE A 624 -20.98 1.08 4.91
N PRO A 625 -20.65 -0.11 4.38
CA PRO A 625 -19.65 -0.23 3.34
C PRO A 625 -20.27 0.26 2.03
N TRP A 626 -19.83 1.42 1.55
CA TRP A 626 -20.26 1.94 0.25
C TRP A 626 -19.37 1.34 -0.85
N ASP A 627 -19.84 0.27 -1.48
CA ASP A 627 -19.20 -0.34 -2.64
C ASP A 627 -19.44 0.51 -3.91
N LYS A 628 -18.36 1.04 -4.47
CA LYS A 628 -18.39 1.88 -5.66
C LYS A 628 -18.61 1.09 -6.94
N GLY A 629 -18.56 -0.24 -6.88
CA GLY A 629 -18.79 -1.13 -8.02
C GLY A 629 -17.68 -1.14 -9.08
N GLU A 630 -16.67 -0.27 -8.99
CA GLU A 630 -15.51 -0.21 -9.87
C GLU A 630 -14.19 -0.27 -9.08
N ILE A 631 -13.19 -0.94 -9.67
CA ILE A 631 -11.83 -1.03 -9.15
C ILE A 631 -11.18 0.35 -9.07
N GLN A 632 -10.72 0.76 -7.89
CA GLN A 632 -9.94 1.98 -7.72
C GLN A 632 -8.44 1.67 -7.68
N GLY A 633 -7.67 2.37 -8.52
CA GLY A 633 -6.21 2.31 -8.53
C GLY A 633 -5.62 1.08 -9.25
N LYS A 634 -4.29 0.91 -9.12
CA LYS A 634 -3.54 -0.16 -9.81
C LYS A 634 -2.97 -1.24 -8.87
N ARG A 635 -3.42 -1.26 -7.61
CA ARG A 635 -2.82 -2.04 -6.52
C ARG A 635 -2.84 -3.56 -6.75
N GLY A 636 -3.85 -4.10 -7.43
CA GLY A 636 -3.97 -5.53 -7.74
C GLY A 636 -3.33 -5.96 -9.07
N PHE A 637 -2.68 -5.06 -9.83
CA PHE A 637 -2.03 -5.45 -11.09
C PHE A 637 -0.66 -6.08 -10.85
N ASN A 638 -0.58 -7.40 -11.04
CA ASN A 638 0.63 -8.17 -10.77
C ASN A 638 1.36 -8.70 -12.01
N ALA A 639 1.03 -8.19 -13.21
CA ALA A 639 1.65 -8.57 -14.49
C ALA A 639 1.71 -10.09 -14.77
N GLY A 640 0.75 -10.85 -14.24
CA GLY A 640 0.66 -12.31 -14.34
C GLY A 640 1.44 -13.07 -13.26
N ASN A 641 1.91 -12.41 -12.20
CA ASN A 641 2.46 -13.08 -11.04
C ASN A 641 1.32 -13.64 -10.16
N PHE A 642 1.34 -14.95 -9.93
CA PHE A 642 0.38 -15.70 -9.12
C PHE A 642 1.03 -16.30 -7.87
N SER A 643 2.04 -15.64 -7.31
CA SER A 643 2.65 -16.05 -6.03
C SER A 643 2.00 -15.34 -4.84
N PRO A 644 2.17 -15.86 -3.61
CA PRO A 644 1.79 -15.19 -2.37
C PRO A 644 2.50 -13.84 -2.24
N PHE A 645 2.00 -12.96 -1.36
CA PHE A 645 2.52 -11.62 -1.05
C PHE A 645 2.35 -10.55 -2.14
N TYR A 646 2.15 -10.95 -3.39
CA TYR A 646 1.91 -10.01 -4.50
C TYR A 646 0.42 -9.76 -4.73
N GLN A 647 -0.46 -10.66 -4.29
CA GLN A 647 -1.90 -10.49 -4.46
C GLN A 647 -2.43 -9.49 -3.42
N SER A 648 -2.71 -8.27 -3.86
CA SER A 648 -3.43 -7.27 -3.05
C SER A 648 -4.79 -7.00 -3.68
N PRO A 649 -5.86 -6.89 -2.89
CA PRO A 649 -7.16 -6.54 -3.42
C PRO A 649 -7.14 -5.11 -3.98
N PHE A 650 -8.03 -4.87 -4.93
CA PHE A 650 -8.41 -3.53 -5.32
C PHE A 650 -9.39 -2.98 -4.29
N ASN A 651 -9.10 -1.77 -3.81
CA ASN A 651 -10.03 -1.09 -2.93
C ASN A 651 -11.26 -0.69 -3.74
N CYS A 652 -12.43 -1.19 -3.38
CA CYS A 652 -13.69 -0.89 -4.06
C CYS A 652 -14.72 -0.16 -3.19
N TRP A 653 -14.44 0.07 -1.91
CA TRP A 653 -15.43 0.66 -0.99
C TRP A 653 -14.89 1.82 -0.14
N GLU A 654 -15.81 2.64 0.39
CA GLU A 654 -15.56 3.65 1.43
C GLU A 654 -16.42 3.40 2.67
N HIS A 655 -15.93 3.84 3.82
CA HIS A 655 -16.63 3.73 5.09
C HIS A 655 -17.62 4.88 5.22
N VAL A 656 -18.91 4.59 5.41
CA VAL A 656 -19.83 5.59 5.97
C VAL A 656 -20.03 5.27 7.44
N LEU A 657 -19.33 5.99 8.31
CA LEU A 657 -19.44 5.85 9.75
C LEU A 657 -20.79 6.42 10.21
N LEU A 658 -21.54 5.66 11.01
CA LEU A 658 -22.80 6.11 11.60
C LEU A 658 -22.59 6.38 13.09
N LEU A 659 -22.48 7.66 13.43
CA LEU A 659 -22.11 8.11 14.77
C LEU A 659 -23.30 8.78 15.45
N ARG A 660 -23.84 8.18 16.50
CA ARG A 660 -25.01 8.68 17.23
C ARG A 660 -24.60 9.57 18.39
N LYS A 661 -25.29 10.69 18.57
CA LYS A 661 -25.18 11.51 19.78
C LYS A 661 -25.95 10.86 20.93
N ALA A 662 -25.29 10.63 22.06
CA ALA A 662 -25.92 10.17 23.29
C ALA A 662 -26.62 11.32 24.05
N PRO A 663 -27.69 11.04 24.83
CA PRO A 663 -28.44 9.79 24.84
C PRO A 663 -29.27 9.65 23.56
N GLY A 664 -29.36 8.43 23.06
CA GLY A 664 -30.29 8.08 21.99
C GLY A 664 -31.01 6.77 22.35
N PRO A 665 -32.14 6.46 21.71
CA PRO A 665 -32.78 5.16 21.88
C PRO A 665 -31.77 4.06 21.50
N GLU A 666 -31.66 3.02 22.34
CA GLU A 666 -30.69 1.93 22.15
C GLU A 666 -30.93 1.20 20.82
N THR A 667 -32.18 1.11 20.38
CA THR A 667 -32.61 0.43 19.15
C THR A 667 -32.52 1.33 17.91
N LEU A 668 -32.37 0.69 16.75
CA LEU A 668 -32.47 1.33 15.42
C LEU A 668 -33.92 1.69 15.02
N ASP A 669 -34.88 1.52 15.92
CA ASP A 669 -36.32 1.76 15.68
C ASP A 669 -36.75 3.16 16.15
N SER A 670 -35.96 4.18 15.81
CA SER A 670 -36.27 5.57 16.17
C SER A 670 -36.47 6.43 14.94
N GLU A 671 -37.22 7.54 15.09
CA GLU A 671 -37.45 8.53 14.02
C GLU A 671 -36.15 9.20 13.53
N LEU A 672 -35.04 9.03 14.25
CA LEU A 672 -33.71 9.52 13.91
C LEU A 672 -32.74 8.43 13.48
N ALA A 673 -33.17 7.17 13.42
CA ALA A 673 -32.33 6.06 12.97
C ALA A 673 -32.28 5.97 11.43
N ILE A 674 -31.31 5.19 10.96
CA ILE A 674 -31.27 4.67 9.59
C ILE A 674 -31.78 3.23 9.68
N PRO A 675 -32.62 2.76 8.72
CA PRO A 675 -33.15 1.40 8.71
C PRO A 675 -32.07 0.33 8.92
N ALA A 676 -32.34 -0.65 9.79
CA ALA A 676 -31.34 -1.61 10.23
C ALA A 676 -30.80 -2.50 9.09
N ASP A 677 -31.64 -2.84 8.12
CA ASP A 677 -31.27 -3.57 6.91
C ASP A 677 -30.22 -2.82 6.08
N ILE A 678 -30.31 -1.50 6.04
CA ILE A 678 -29.32 -0.63 5.37
C ILE A 678 -28.02 -0.60 6.17
N VAL A 679 -28.09 -0.44 7.50
CA VAL A 679 -26.90 -0.37 8.36
C VAL A 679 -26.09 -1.67 8.34
N ALA A 680 -26.77 -2.81 8.26
CA ALA A 680 -26.14 -4.13 8.27
C ALA A 680 -25.56 -4.57 6.91
N SER A 681 -25.84 -3.84 5.83
CA SER A 681 -25.58 -4.32 4.46
C SER A 681 -24.59 -3.45 3.69
N VAL A 682 -23.93 -4.06 2.70
CA VAL A 682 -23.14 -3.34 1.70
C VAL A 682 -24.06 -2.55 0.77
N THR A 683 -23.79 -1.26 0.61
CA THR A 683 -24.51 -0.40 -0.32
C THR A 683 -23.71 -0.22 -1.60
N ARG A 684 -24.20 -0.77 -2.72
CA ARG A 684 -23.53 -0.65 -4.02
C ARG A 684 -24.07 0.54 -4.83
N ILE A 685 -23.33 1.63 -4.90
CA ILE A 685 -23.71 2.86 -5.62
C ILE A 685 -22.53 3.38 -6.44
N GLN A 686 -22.75 3.65 -7.72
CA GLN A 686 -21.69 4.17 -8.60
C GLN A 686 -21.28 5.60 -8.20
N PRO A 687 -19.96 5.92 -8.21
CA PRO A 687 -19.49 7.28 -7.99
C PRO A 687 -20.02 8.27 -9.02
N VAL A 688 -20.02 9.56 -8.68
CA VAL A 688 -20.37 10.62 -9.62
C VAL A 688 -19.34 10.68 -10.75
N ILE A 689 -19.81 10.48 -11.99
CA ILE A 689 -19.00 10.67 -13.21
C ILE A 689 -18.86 12.18 -13.45
N LYS A 690 -17.71 12.74 -13.04
CA LYS A 690 -17.42 14.18 -13.14
C LYS A 690 -16.56 14.56 -14.34
N MET A 691 -15.82 13.61 -14.92
CA MET A 691 -14.91 13.86 -16.04
C MET A 691 -15.57 13.41 -17.35
N VAL A 692 -15.90 14.35 -18.23
CA VAL A 692 -16.43 14.06 -19.56
C VAL A 692 -15.50 14.72 -20.58
N ARG A 693 -14.93 13.92 -21.50
CA ARG A 693 -13.96 14.39 -22.51
C ARG A 693 -12.79 15.19 -21.91
N GLY A 694 -12.34 14.81 -20.71
CA GLY A 694 -11.22 15.45 -20.02
C GLY A 694 -11.56 16.74 -19.27
N GLN A 695 -12.83 17.17 -19.25
CA GLN A 695 -13.29 18.34 -18.52
C GLN A 695 -14.11 17.94 -17.30
N ASN A 696 -13.94 18.65 -16.18
CA ASN A 696 -14.79 18.47 -15.00
C ASN A 696 -16.12 19.20 -15.21
N THR A 697 -17.17 18.44 -15.53
CA THR A 697 -18.51 19.00 -15.79
C THR A 697 -19.31 19.28 -14.51
N TYR A 698 -18.84 18.82 -13.36
CA TYR A 698 -19.52 18.99 -12.08
C TYR A 698 -19.03 20.22 -11.31
N GLY A 699 -17.89 20.80 -11.69
CA GLY A 699 -17.26 21.92 -10.99
C GLY A 699 -16.57 21.53 -9.67
N HIS A 700 -16.94 20.40 -9.04
CA HIS A 700 -16.32 19.87 -7.83
C HIS A 700 -15.50 18.61 -8.13
N THR A 701 -14.34 18.46 -7.49
CA THR A 701 -13.42 17.36 -7.80
C THR A 701 -13.66 16.07 -7.03
N ALA A 702 -14.51 16.05 -6.00
CA ALA A 702 -14.83 14.83 -5.23
C ALA A 702 -16.28 14.80 -4.68
N PRO A 703 -17.32 14.96 -5.53
CA PRO A 703 -18.70 14.83 -5.06
C PRO A 703 -19.07 13.36 -4.82
N TYR A 704 -19.74 13.08 -3.70
CA TYR A 704 -20.47 11.82 -3.50
C TYR A 704 -21.85 11.79 -4.21
N PRO A 705 -22.39 10.58 -4.49
CA PRO A 705 -23.64 10.41 -5.25
C PRO A 705 -24.89 10.86 -4.49
N LEU A 706 -25.89 11.34 -5.23
CA LEU A 706 -27.18 11.74 -4.68
C LEU A 706 -27.89 10.56 -3.99
N ASP A 707 -27.87 9.38 -4.61
CA ASP A 707 -28.56 8.18 -4.09
C ASP A 707 -27.97 7.70 -2.77
N LEU A 708 -26.64 7.83 -2.59
CA LEU A 708 -26.00 7.51 -1.32
C LEU A 708 -26.53 8.43 -0.23
N VAL A 709 -26.58 9.74 -0.47
CA VAL A 709 -27.08 10.69 0.52
C VAL A 709 -28.58 10.49 0.77
N SER A 710 -29.38 10.20 -0.26
CA SER A 710 -30.80 9.85 -0.09
C SER A 710 -31.00 8.64 0.82
N LEU A 711 -30.16 7.61 0.69
CA LEU A 711 -30.15 6.45 1.58
C LEU A 711 -29.77 6.84 3.01
N LEU A 712 -28.77 7.70 3.21
CA LEU A 712 -28.37 8.18 4.55
C LEU A 712 -29.41 9.09 5.21
N LEU A 713 -30.32 9.68 4.44
CA LEU A 713 -31.45 10.48 4.96
C LEU A 713 -32.71 9.64 5.22
N SER A 714 -32.72 8.36 4.86
CA SER A 714 -33.86 7.48 5.11
C SER A 714 -34.18 7.37 6.62
N GLY A 715 -35.46 7.13 6.93
CA GLY A 715 -35.97 7.08 8.30
C GLY A 715 -36.37 8.45 8.89
N LEU A 716 -35.83 9.56 8.39
CA LEU A 716 -36.22 10.91 8.85
C LEU A 716 -37.61 11.32 8.38
N ALA A 717 -38.31 12.08 9.22
CA ALA A 717 -39.60 12.68 8.89
C ALA A 717 -39.47 13.82 7.86
N LYS A 718 -40.55 14.10 7.14
CA LYS A 718 -40.64 15.31 6.31
C LYS A 718 -40.50 16.55 7.19
N GLY A 719 -39.78 17.55 6.71
CA GLY A 719 -39.50 18.79 7.43
C GLY A 719 -38.31 18.74 8.40
N SER A 720 -37.70 17.56 8.63
CA SER A 720 -36.45 17.42 9.37
C SER A 720 -35.36 18.33 8.82
N LEU A 721 -34.47 18.79 9.70
CA LEU A 721 -33.37 19.71 9.38
C LEU A 721 -32.04 18.97 9.34
N VAL A 722 -31.42 18.97 8.17
CA VAL A 722 -30.17 18.25 7.86
C VAL A 722 -29.00 19.24 7.79
N LEU A 723 -27.87 18.87 8.38
CA LEU A 723 -26.60 19.58 8.28
C LEU A 723 -25.62 18.87 7.35
N ASP A 724 -24.88 19.65 6.57
CA ASP A 724 -23.62 19.22 5.98
C ASP A 724 -22.52 20.27 6.26
N PRO A 725 -21.54 19.96 7.12
CA PRO A 725 -20.45 20.88 7.46
C PRO A 725 -19.42 21.08 6.32
N TYR A 726 -19.49 20.27 5.25
CA TYR A 726 -18.56 20.34 4.12
C TYR A 726 -19.33 20.27 2.79
N GLY A 727 -20.10 21.32 2.51
CA GLY A 727 -21.18 21.27 1.55
C GLY A 727 -20.79 21.08 0.08
N GLY A 728 -19.56 21.42 -0.32
CA GLY A 728 -19.00 21.14 -1.64
C GLY A 728 -19.94 21.54 -2.78
N SER A 729 -20.49 20.54 -3.49
CA SER A 729 -21.42 20.74 -4.62
C SER A 729 -22.91 20.71 -4.27
N GLY A 730 -23.28 20.69 -2.99
CA GLY A 730 -24.69 20.71 -2.56
C GLY A 730 -25.46 19.40 -2.78
N THR A 731 -24.79 18.24 -2.78
CA THR A 731 -25.48 16.94 -2.91
C THR A 731 -26.45 16.70 -1.75
N THR A 732 -26.05 16.98 -0.52
CA THR A 732 -26.91 16.83 0.66
C THR A 732 -28.16 17.69 0.59
N ALA A 733 -28.02 18.97 0.19
CA ALA A 733 -29.19 19.84 0.03
C ALA A 733 -30.17 19.34 -1.02
N ARG A 734 -29.67 18.79 -2.15
CA ARG A 734 -30.52 18.23 -3.20
C ARG A 734 -31.24 16.95 -2.75
N ALA A 735 -30.54 16.06 -2.04
CA ALA A 735 -31.12 14.84 -1.49
C ALA A 735 -32.17 15.16 -0.41
N ALA A 736 -31.86 16.11 0.49
CA ALA A 736 -32.79 16.58 1.52
C ALA A 736 -34.05 17.19 0.90
N HIS A 737 -33.90 18.06 -0.11
CA HIS A 737 -35.05 18.64 -0.80
C HIS A 737 -35.95 17.58 -1.41
N ARG A 738 -35.39 16.60 -2.14
CA ARG A 738 -36.13 15.48 -2.73
C ARG A 738 -36.90 14.66 -1.67
N ALA A 739 -36.33 14.51 -0.48
CA ALA A 739 -36.97 13.81 0.63
C ALA A 739 -37.98 14.67 1.42
N GLY A 740 -38.21 15.93 1.01
CA GLY A 740 -39.10 16.86 1.72
C GLY A 740 -38.53 17.41 3.03
N MET A 741 -37.19 17.42 3.16
CA MET A 741 -36.45 17.93 4.31
C MET A 741 -35.87 19.31 4.02
N ARG A 742 -35.42 19.96 5.10
CA ARG A 742 -34.73 21.25 5.05
C ARG A 742 -33.24 21.02 5.29
N SER A 743 -32.38 21.87 4.73
CA SER A 743 -30.92 21.66 4.84
C SER A 743 -30.12 22.93 5.08
N VAL A 744 -28.99 22.78 5.77
CA VAL A 744 -27.96 23.81 5.94
C VAL A 744 -26.63 23.23 5.46
N MET A 745 -26.00 23.94 4.53
CA MET A 745 -24.70 23.57 3.95
C MET A 745 -23.67 24.61 4.38
N ILE A 746 -22.50 24.19 4.84
CA ILE A 746 -21.37 25.08 5.15
C ILE A 746 -20.23 24.76 4.19
N GLU A 747 -19.68 25.77 3.52
CA GLU A 747 -18.57 25.59 2.59
C GLU A 747 -17.56 26.73 2.73
N ARG A 748 -16.28 26.37 2.87
CA ARG A 748 -15.20 27.33 3.10
C ARG A 748 -14.73 27.98 1.82
N ASP A 749 -14.67 27.23 0.73
CA ASP A 749 -14.23 27.77 -0.56
C ASP A 749 -15.35 28.60 -1.19
N PRO A 750 -15.11 29.88 -1.55
CA PRO A 750 -16.17 30.75 -2.08
C PRO A 750 -16.71 30.25 -3.42
N ALA A 751 -15.90 29.62 -4.26
CA ALA A 751 -16.34 29.09 -5.55
C ALA A 751 -17.20 27.83 -5.35
N TYR A 752 -16.84 26.95 -4.42
CA TYR A 752 -17.68 25.80 -4.07
C TYR A 752 -18.97 26.23 -3.34
N ALA A 753 -18.95 27.25 -2.49
CA ALA A 753 -20.17 27.77 -1.87
C ALA A 753 -21.15 28.29 -2.94
N GLN A 754 -20.67 29.06 -3.92
CA GLN A 754 -21.48 29.50 -5.07
C GLN A 754 -21.98 28.33 -5.92
N LEU A 755 -21.13 27.33 -6.16
CA LEU A 755 -21.50 26.11 -6.88
C LEU A 755 -22.60 25.33 -6.14
N CYS A 756 -22.46 25.16 -4.83
CA CYS A 756 -23.45 24.52 -3.96
C CYS A 756 -24.81 25.20 -4.12
N THR A 757 -24.88 26.52 -3.94
CA THR A 757 -26.13 27.28 -4.09
C THR A 757 -26.71 27.10 -5.48
N LYS A 758 -25.90 27.34 -6.52
CA LYS A 758 -26.35 27.24 -7.92
C LYS A 758 -26.89 25.85 -8.26
N MET A 759 -26.16 24.78 -7.94
CA MET A 759 -26.56 23.42 -8.27
C MET A 759 -27.84 23.00 -7.54
N THR A 760 -28.00 23.46 -6.30
CA THR A 760 -29.21 23.20 -5.51
C THR A 760 -30.41 23.96 -6.08
N GLU A 761 -30.26 25.25 -6.40
CA GLU A 761 -31.33 26.05 -7.03
C GLU A 761 -31.76 25.48 -8.38
N ASP A 762 -30.80 25.17 -9.26
CA ASP A 762 -31.05 24.59 -10.58
C ASP A 762 -31.78 23.23 -10.46
N PHE A 763 -31.45 22.43 -9.44
CA PHE A 763 -32.09 21.15 -9.18
C PHE A 763 -33.53 21.32 -8.68
N ILE A 764 -33.74 22.20 -7.69
CA ILE A 764 -35.06 22.52 -7.14
C ILE A 764 -35.99 23.05 -8.24
N ALA A 765 -35.52 24.00 -9.05
CA ALA A 765 -36.32 24.56 -10.14
C ALA A 765 -36.76 23.50 -11.16
N ARG A 766 -35.90 22.51 -11.43
CA ARG A 766 -36.23 21.38 -12.31
C ARG A 766 -37.28 20.46 -11.70
N GLU A 767 -37.12 20.05 -10.44
CA GLU A 767 -38.10 19.20 -9.73
C GLU A 767 -39.46 19.92 -9.62
N ASP A 768 -39.46 21.21 -9.23
CA ASP A 768 -40.66 22.06 -9.17
C ASP A 768 -41.36 22.20 -10.54
N SER A 769 -40.59 22.23 -11.64
CA SER A 769 -41.15 22.31 -13.00
C SER A 769 -41.75 20.99 -13.51
N MET A 770 -41.41 19.86 -12.90
CA MET A 770 -41.93 18.53 -13.27
C MET A 770 -43.18 18.14 -12.49
N LEU A 771 -43.42 18.77 -11.33
CA LEU A 771 -44.61 18.58 -10.49
C LEU A 771 -45.96 18.92 -11.17
N PRO A 772 -46.10 19.92 -12.08
CA PRO A 772 -47.39 20.26 -12.69
C PRO A 772 -47.86 19.35 -13.84
N LEU A 773 -47.12 18.28 -14.16
CA LEU A 773 -47.43 17.39 -15.30
C LEU A 773 -48.19 16.11 -14.90
N PHE A 774 -48.54 15.95 -13.62
CA PHE A 774 -49.23 14.77 -13.08
C PHE A 774 -50.44 15.08 -12.20
N ASP A 775 -50.93 16.33 -12.20
CA ASP A 775 -52.24 16.70 -11.63
C ASP A 775 -53.33 16.76 -12.70
#